data_AF-A0A958I7H1-F1
#
_entry.id   AF-A0A958I7H1-F1
#
_cell.length_a   1.000
_cell.length_b   1.000
_cell.length_c   1.000
_cell.angle_alpha   90.00
_cell.angle_beta   90.00
_cell.angle_gamma   90.00
#
_symmetry.space_group_name_H-M   'P 1'
#
loop_
_entity.id
_entity.type
_entity.pdbx_description
1 polymer ?
#
loop_
_entity_poly.entity_id
_entity_poly.type
_entity_poly.pdbx_seq_one_letter_code
_entity_poly.pdbx_strand_id
1 'polypeptide(L)'
;EGAFVEAAAYEPELRDIIKLEKLREQIRLQSEMVGFLNEMAACLKNIDRTTLELKDGVLSGQKDDDNKIINLEIPKFNIKVVLEPKEPIPIIDVTNDYRNKSAKARYLKSLARECLILPLSAMSDESTASDKVTLDQVYIDLDTTIVILVDKDGKPYTRHKVNRPLDELKDKLTEKPIKMLEAAGDHKKLVLLGDPGSGKSTFVKILCALLAQGNTPPGFEAETLPVYIQLRDLAPKVAAVKLDNLPESHRNNKLAAVLHDQIREELERLEAEAFTDPLCDAIREGKCLLVLDGLDEVPFDQRTLIHQAVLAIISKYAPRHIIVTCRIRSYREDENETDTGNHKLPGFEEFTLAKFDSDKITNFVNNWYTAQKDLKLTKEERQTKINRLTEAALSDDLLELSSNPMLLTTMAVIHQRDTELPDKRVQLYKLAVDVLARRWRKHHIGDTLVYSEKLSSFLKDDTRLLPALERLAYEAHTTERINRKSGDLERMKARDILEDDQYLGDPLLAIEFLDYVDQKSGLLTGKGGKLSKPVSYGFPHRTFQEYLAGCHIAGQRSAIWKIMKRAAEGNYWATAVQLGFEELYYTRRNENSLLDIAYRLCPKAEADGIAEERQHLWSSNIAKLLGAEKIKADTIDPAGGTAYLDRLRRSLAQLLSGKLPFEERAEAGRNLAKMGTEQELDALKIHPVFSLRKAATEITEEQAKAMLKKYDFADTSYNKEGNGCVHVYQLQKDGKVVMDYATGLMWQQSGSRQSGNYQQAQTYIRQLNYTKFAGYNDWRLPTLEEAMSLMEQETMKGTYYVGYPFYEIAIVSIYIDPVFDAKLRWIWTADRYSAMIAGHVTFVNGRSGNALMDVEHLSVRAVRSHDSVGTG
;
A
#
# COMPACT_ATOMS: atom_id res chain seq x y z
N GLU A 1 -11.46 16.88 44.31
CA GLU A 1 -11.31 18.33 44.60
C GLU A 1 -10.74 18.61 45.99
N GLY A 2 -11.29 18.05 47.08
CA GLY A 2 -10.76 18.24 48.44
C GLY A 2 -9.26 17.92 48.61
N ALA A 3 -8.82 16.75 48.14
CA ALA A 3 -7.40 16.35 48.19
C ALA A 3 -6.46 17.30 47.41
N PHE A 4 -6.95 17.92 46.33
CA PHE A 4 -6.20 18.91 45.56
C PHE A 4 -6.06 20.24 46.32
N VAL A 5 -7.11 20.66 47.03
CA VAL A 5 -7.09 21.86 47.88
C VAL A 5 -6.22 21.69 49.13
N GLU A 6 -6.20 20.49 49.71
CA GLU A 6 -5.26 20.16 50.80
C GLU A 6 -3.81 20.20 50.31
N ALA A 7 -3.51 19.54 49.19
CA ALA A 7 -2.17 19.56 48.61
C ALA A 7 -1.71 20.98 48.24
N ALA A 8 -2.58 21.79 47.63
CA ALA A 8 -2.27 23.17 47.23
C ALA A 8 -2.12 24.14 48.42
N ALA A 9 -2.61 23.81 49.61
CA ALA A 9 -2.48 24.67 50.80
C ALA A 9 -1.06 24.70 51.39
N TYR A 10 -0.28 23.66 51.08
CA TYR A 10 1.12 23.49 51.49
C TYR A 10 2.12 24.01 50.45
N GLU A 11 1.66 24.42 49.26
CA GLU A 11 2.49 25.00 48.21
C GLU A 11 2.38 26.53 48.16
N PRO A 12 3.43 27.28 48.56
CA PRO A 12 3.39 28.74 48.65
C PRO A 12 3.10 29.43 47.31
N GLU A 13 3.55 28.84 46.20
CA GLU A 13 3.42 29.40 44.84
C GLU A 13 1.96 29.36 44.33
N LEU A 14 1.13 28.48 44.88
CA LEU A 14 -0.26 28.30 44.46
C LEU A 14 -1.26 29.14 45.27
N ARG A 15 -0.83 29.71 46.41
CA ARG A 15 -1.70 30.46 47.33
C ARG A 15 -2.32 31.72 46.71
N ASP A 16 -1.61 32.38 45.81
CA ASP A 16 -2.06 33.64 45.18
C ASP A 16 -2.70 33.42 43.80
N ILE A 17 -2.50 32.23 43.19
CA ILE A 17 -3.05 31.87 41.87
C ILE A 17 -4.44 31.25 42.02
N ILE A 18 -4.64 30.43 43.06
CA ILE A 18 -5.90 29.74 43.33
C ILE A 18 -6.56 30.44 44.51
N LYS A 19 -7.80 30.94 44.34
CA LYS A 19 -8.62 31.46 45.44
C LYS A 19 -9.08 30.32 46.35
N LEU A 20 -8.15 29.72 47.09
CA LEU A 20 -8.33 28.50 47.87
C LEU A 20 -9.48 28.61 48.87
N GLU A 21 -9.74 29.79 49.44
CA GLU A 21 -10.88 30.03 50.33
C GLU A 21 -12.23 29.86 49.61
N LYS A 22 -12.36 30.35 48.38
CA LYS A 22 -13.60 30.17 47.59
C LYS A 22 -13.79 28.72 47.18
N LEU A 23 -12.71 28.01 46.84
CA LEU A 23 -12.78 26.60 46.47
C LEU A 23 -13.11 25.72 47.68
N ARG A 24 -12.55 26.02 48.86
CA ARG A 24 -12.89 25.35 50.12
C ARG A 24 -14.36 25.55 50.47
N GLU A 25 -14.84 26.78 50.33
CA GLU A 25 -16.24 27.09 50.60
C GLU A 25 -17.19 26.40 49.60
N GLN A 26 -16.82 26.33 48.32
CA GLN A 26 -17.57 25.60 47.31
C GLN A 26 -17.62 24.08 47.61
N ILE A 27 -16.48 23.48 47.94
CA ILE A 27 -16.40 22.05 48.30
C ILE A 27 -17.19 21.76 49.58
N ARG A 28 -17.15 22.66 50.56
CA ARG A 28 -17.96 22.58 51.79
C ARG A 28 -19.45 22.58 51.45
N LEU A 29 -19.91 23.54 50.65
CA LEU A 29 -21.31 23.65 50.24
C LEU A 29 -21.78 22.42 49.43
N GLN A 30 -20.93 21.90 48.53
CA GLN A 30 -21.25 20.68 47.78
C GLN A 30 -21.34 19.45 48.68
N SER A 31 -20.44 19.32 49.65
CA SER A 31 -20.44 18.21 50.60
C SER A 31 -21.67 18.25 51.51
N GLU A 32 -22.05 19.45 51.98
CA GLU A 32 -23.30 19.68 52.73
C GLU A 32 -24.53 19.34 51.89
N MET A 33 -24.56 19.70 50.61
CA MET A 33 -25.65 19.37 49.71
C MET A 33 -25.77 17.85 49.47
N VAL A 34 -24.65 17.14 49.29
CA VAL A 34 -24.65 15.67 49.14
C VAL A 34 -25.09 14.97 50.43
N GLY A 35 -24.62 15.43 51.59
CA GLY A 35 -25.06 14.93 52.89
C GLY A 35 -26.57 15.08 53.06
N PHE A 36 -27.09 16.27 52.77
CA PHE A 36 -28.52 16.57 52.82
C PHE A 36 -29.35 15.68 51.86
N LEU A 37 -28.91 15.50 50.62
CA LEU A 37 -29.62 14.63 49.66
C LEU A 37 -29.68 13.17 50.13
N ASN A 38 -28.62 12.68 50.79
CA ASN A 38 -28.60 11.33 51.36
C ASN A 38 -29.55 11.20 52.56
N GLU A 39 -29.58 12.19 53.46
CA GLU A 39 -30.53 12.23 54.58
C GLU A 39 -31.97 12.29 54.08
N MET A 40 -32.25 13.16 53.11
CA MET A 40 -33.56 13.28 52.48
C MET A 40 -33.99 11.95 51.83
N ALA A 41 -33.10 11.27 51.11
CA ALA A 41 -33.37 9.97 50.52
C ALA A 41 -33.63 8.88 51.59
N ALA A 42 -32.91 8.91 52.71
CA ALA A 42 -33.11 7.98 53.83
C ALA A 42 -34.45 8.20 54.54
N CYS A 43 -34.85 9.47 54.74
CA CYS A 43 -36.16 9.82 55.29
C CYS A 43 -37.29 9.37 54.34
N LEU A 44 -37.20 9.71 53.06
CA LEU A 44 -38.22 9.37 52.06
C LEU A 44 -38.41 7.87 51.82
N LYS A 45 -37.38 7.04 52.06
CA LYS A 45 -37.50 5.57 51.97
C LYS A 45 -38.45 4.99 53.02
N ASN A 46 -38.64 5.68 54.15
CA ASN A 46 -39.36 5.18 55.32
C ASN A 46 -40.69 5.91 55.58
N ILE A 47 -41.17 6.73 54.64
CA ILE A 47 -42.40 7.52 54.75
C ILE A 47 -43.46 6.95 53.81
N ASP A 48 -44.70 6.85 54.28
CA ASP A 48 -45.84 6.53 53.43
C ASP A 48 -46.06 7.64 52.41
N ARG A 49 -45.94 7.28 51.13
CA ARG A 49 -46.00 8.19 49.99
C ARG A 49 -47.34 8.91 49.85
N THR A 50 -48.41 8.41 50.47
CA THR A 50 -49.74 9.04 50.44
C THR A 50 -49.90 10.17 51.47
N THR A 51 -48.94 10.35 52.37
CA THR A 51 -48.98 11.33 53.46
C THR A 51 -47.96 12.47 53.30
N LEU A 52 -47.25 12.52 52.18
CA LEU A 52 -46.22 13.52 51.91
C LEU A 52 -46.81 14.88 51.57
N GLU A 53 -46.44 15.91 52.33
CA GLU A 53 -46.78 17.31 52.07
C GLU A 53 -45.53 18.19 52.11
N LEU A 54 -45.42 19.17 51.21
CA LEU A 54 -44.37 20.18 51.23
C LEU A 54 -45.00 21.54 51.52
N LYS A 55 -44.70 22.11 52.68
CA LYS A 55 -45.25 23.41 53.09
C LYS A 55 -44.17 24.28 53.72
N ASP A 56 -44.08 25.52 53.27
CA ASP A 56 -43.13 26.53 53.78
C ASP A 56 -41.66 26.06 53.84
N GLY A 57 -41.25 25.22 52.88
CA GLY A 57 -39.88 24.68 52.81
C GLY A 57 -39.63 23.48 53.73
N VAL A 58 -40.68 22.91 54.34
CA VAL A 58 -40.60 21.71 55.17
C VAL A 58 -41.36 20.57 54.48
N LEU A 59 -40.68 19.46 54.25
CA LEU A 59 -41.27 18.23 53.73
C LEU A 59 -41.69 17.36 54.91
N SER A 60 -43.00 17.14 55.07
CA SER A 60 -43.59 16.33 56.14
C SER A 60 -44.20 15.05 55.59
N GLY A 61 -44.15 13.98 56.37
CA GLY A 61 -44.84 12.73 56.05
C GLY A 61 -44.87 11.75 57.22
N GLN A 62 -45.79 10.80 57.19
CA GLN A 62 -45.97 9.81 58.25
C GLN A 62 -45.19 8.53 57.94
N LYS A 63 -44.62 7.94 58.99
CA LYS A 63 -44.06 6.58 58.95
C LYS A 63 -45.12 5.61 59.48
N ASP A 64 -45.38 4.52 58.75
CA ASP A 64 -46.33 3.41 59.00
C ASP A 64 -46.95 3.33 60.40
N ASP A 65 -48.27 3.04 60.47
CA ASP A 65 -49.22 2.70 61.57
C ASP A 65 -49.09 3.35 62.97
N ASP A 66 -47.89 3.73 63.41
CA ASP A 66 -47.59 4.42 64.68
C ASP A 66 -47.73 5.95 64.59
N ASN A 67 -48.21 6.48 63.46
CA ASN A 67 -48.60 7.88 63.25
C ASN A 67 -47.48 8.91 63.53
N LYS A 68 -46.20 8.51 63.45
CA LYS A 68 -45.05 9.38 63.71
C LYS A 68 -44.81 10.31 62.52
N ILE A 69 -44.94 11.61 62.74
CA ILE A 69 -44.67 12.65 61.75
C ILE A 69 -43.16 12.90 61.69
N ILE A 70 -42.58 12.79 60.50
CA ILE A 70 -41.21 13.19 60.21
C ILE A 70 -41.27 14.51 59.45
N ASN A 71 -40.62 15.54 59.99
CA ASN A 71 -40.44 16.82 59.32
C ASN A 71 -38.99 16.96 58.89
N LEU A 72 -38.77 17.23 57.61
CA LEU A 72 -37.47 17.56 57.06
C LEU A 72 -37.48 19.01 56.60
N GLU A 73 -36.76 19.88 57.31
CA GLU A 73 -36.52 21.24 56.84
C GLU A 73 -35.59 21.19 55.62
N ILE A 74 -35.99 21.82 54.53
CA ILE A 74 -35.16 22.00 53.34
C ILE A 74 -34.34 23.29 53.55
N PRO A 75 -33.01 23.21 53.79
CA PRO A 75 -32.21 24.41 54.03
C PRO A 75 -32.10 25.26 52.76
N LYS A 76 -31.69 26.53 52.95
CA LYS A 76 -31.47 27.68 52.03
C LYS A 76 -31.04 27.44 50.56
N PHE A 77 -30.68 26.23 50.16
CA PHE A 77 -30.51 25.86 48.75
C PHE A 77 -31.89 25.90 48.11
N ASN A 78 -32.10 26.81 47.16
CA ASN A 78 -33.38 27.12 46.52
C ASN A 78 -33.91 25.94 45.64
N ILE A 79 -34.06 24.75 46.22
CA ILE A 79 -34.39 23.48 45.57
C ILE A 79 -35.91 23.38 45.49
N LYS A 80 -36.43 23.30 44.27
CA LYS A 80 -37.86 23.16 43.99
C LYS A 80 -38.20 21.67 43.93
N VAL A 81 -38.92 21.16 44.94
CA VAL A 81 -39.40 19.76 44.97
C VAL A 81 -40.80 19.71 44.37
N VAL A 82 -41.02 18.87 43.36
CA VAL A 82 -42.32 18.67 42.69
C VAL A 82 -42.78 17.23 42.97
N LEU A 83 -43.97 17.06 43.55
CA LEU A 83 -44.60 15.77 43.81
C LEU A 83 -45.70 15.54 42.77
N GLU A 84 -45.45 14.69 41.77
CA GLU A 84 -46.49 14.27 40.80
C GLU A 84 -46.91 12.80 41.05
N PRO A 85 -48.22 12.47 40.98
CA PRO A 85 -48.72 11.12 41.20
C PRO A 85 -48.42 10.19 40.01
N LYS A 86 -47.99 8.97 40.34
CA LYS A 86 -47.45 7.91 39.47
C LYS A 86 -48.31 7.53 38.26
N GLU A 87 -47.70 7.59 37.07
CA GLU A 87 -47.69 6.41 36.18
C GLU A 87 -46.52 5.48 36.58
N PRO A 88 -46.57 4.17 36.27
CA PRO A 88 -45.48 3.25 36.63
C PRO A 88 -44.23 3.63 35.85
N ILE A 89 -43.32 4.34 36.52
CA ILE A 89 -41.95 4.51 36.07
C ILE A 89 -41.35 3.10 35.98
N PRO A 90 -40.88 2.64 34.82
CA PRO A 90 -40.13 1.38 34.76
C PRO A 90 -39.01 1.49 35.78
N ILE A 91 -38.78 0.43 36.57
CA ILE A 91 -37.59 0.36 37.40
C ILE A 91 -36.40 0.30 36.43
N ILE A 92 -35.94 1.48 36.00
CA ILE A 92 -34.62 1.65 35.43
C ILE A 92 -33.73 1.35 36.62
N ASP A 93 -33.09 0.19 36.59
CA ASP A 93 -31.98 -0.08 37.49
C ASP A 93 -30.89 0.95 37.16
N VAL A 94 -30.97 2.11 37.81
CA VAL A 94 -30.07 3.25 37.59
C VAL A 94 -28.62 2.83 37.84
N THR A 95 -28.39 1.81 38.67
CA THR A 95 -27.05 1.28 38.90
C THR A 95 -26.53 0.47 37.72
N ASN A 96 -27.39 -0.32 37.07
CA ASN A 96 -27.02 -1.10 35.88
C ASN A 96 -26.89 -0.22 34.63
N ASP A 97 -27.79 0.75 34.43
CA ASP A 97 -27.69 1.71 33.33
C ASP A 97 -26.45 2.61 33.46
N TYR A 98 -26.11 3.07 34.67
CA TYR A 98 -24.88 3.82 34.92
C TYR A 98 -23.62 2.97 34.72
N ARG A 99 -23.61 1.72 35.22
CA ARG A 99 -22.50 0.76 34.99
C ARG A 99 -22.32 0.47 33.50
N ASN A 100 -23.40 0.27 32.75
CA ASN A 100 -23.36 0.02 31.31
C ASN A 100 -22.88 1.24 30.53
N LYS A 101 -23.36 2.45 30.87
CA LYS A 101 -22.87 3.71 30.27
C LYS A 101 -21.39 3.95 30.56
N SER A 102 -20.95 3.70 31.79
CA SER A 102 -19.54 3.80 32.18
C SER A 102 -18.66 2.75 31.49
N ALA A 103 -19.12 1.50 31.39
CA ALA A 103 -18.44 0.42 30.69
C ALA A 103 -18.34 0.68 29.18
N LYS A 104 -19.43 1.12 28.54
CA LYS A 104 -19.44 1.58 27.14
C LYS A 104 -18.42 2.70 26.91
N ALA A 105 -18.41 3.72 27.77
CA ALA A 105 -17.47 4.83 27.64
C ALA A 105 -16.01 4.38 27.79
N ARG A 106 -15.73 3.45 28.72
CA ARG A 106 -14.38 2.84 28.86
C ARG A 106 -13.97 2.06 27.62
N TYR A 107 -14.84 1.21 27.10
CA TYR A 107 -14.60 0.45 25.87
C TYR A 107 -14.30 1.37 24.69
N LEU A 108 -15.20 2.32 24.37
CA LEU A 108 -15.03 3.21 23.22
C LEU A 108 -13.79 4.10 23.37
N LYS A 109 -13.49 4.58 24.57
CA LYS A 109 -12.27 5.37 24.83
C LYS A 109 -11.00 4.53 24.64
N SER A 110 -10.98 3.28 25.09
CA SER A 110 -9.83 2.39 24.89
C SER A 110 -9.64 2.08 23.41
N LEU A 111 -10.73 1.68 22.73
CA LEU A 111 -10.70 1.36 21.31
C LEU A 111 -10.22 2.54 20.46
N ALA A 112 -10.77 3.74 20.70
CA ALA A 112 -10.31 4.94 20.00
C ALA A 112 -8.82 5.21 20.24
N ARG A 113 -8.36 5.08 21.49
CA ARG A 113 -6.94 5.27 21.83
C ARG A 113 -6.06 4.26 21.11
N GLU A 114 -6.43 2.98 21.08
CA GLU A 114 -5.68 1.90 20.44
C GLU A 114 -5.65 2.05 18.91
N CYS A 115 -6.77 2.42 18.30
CA CYS A 115 -6.88 2.62 16.87
C CYS A 115 -6.11 3.86 16.37
N LEU A 116 -5.92 4.89 17.21
CA LEU A 116 -5.22 6.13 16.85
C LEU A 116 -3.71 6.09 17.09
N ILE A 117 -3.16 4.97 17.54
CA ILE A 117 -1.70 4.81 17.68
C ILE A 117 -1.05 4.77 16.29
N LEU A 118 -0.20 5.76 16.02
CA LEU A 118 0.64 5.76 14.83
C LEU A 118 1.80 4.73 15.00
N PRO A 119 1.88 3.65 14.19
CA PRO A 119 2.78 2.53 14.47
C PRO A 119 4.29 2.87 14.48
N LEU A 120 4.69 3.91 13.76
CA LEU A 120 6.09 4.28 13.54
C LEU A 120 6.56 5.48 14.39
N SER A 121 5.65 6.27 14.99
CA SER A 121 6.02 7.39 15.88
C SER A 121 6.44 6.94 17.28
N ALA A 122 6.17 5.68 17.66
CA ALA A 122 6.68 5.06 18.88
C ALA A 122 8.22 4.97 18.95
N MET A 123 8.92 5.32 17.85
CA MET A 123 10.37 5.33 17.77
C MET A 123 11.05 6.62 18.25
N SER A 124 10.34 7.73 18.49
CA SER A 124 10.94 8.94 19.07
C SER A 124 11.43 8.65 20.50
N ASP A 125 12.66 9.08 20.81
CA ASP A 125 13.35 8.82 22.08
C ASP A 125 12.73 9.52 23.31
N GLU A 126 11.66 10.30 23.12
CA GLU A 126 11.08 11.11 24.17
C GLU A 126 9.86 10.42 24.82
N SER A 127 10.09 10.01 26.05
CA SER A 127 9.14 9.42 26.98
C SER A 127 8.27 10.49 27.65
N THR A 128 7.35 11.10 26.90
CA THR A 128 6.18 11.77 27.48
C THR A 128 4.94 11.38 26.67
N ALA A 129 3.94 10.84 27.37
CA ALA A 129 2.82 10.11 26.78
C ALA A 129 1.61 11.00 26.42
N SER A 130 1.73 12.34 26.45
CA SER A 130 0.58 13.23 26.29
C SER A 130 0.44 13.96 24.95
N ASP A 131 1.48 14.06 24.11
CA ASP A 131 1.43 14.90 22.89
C ASP A 131 2.05 14.23 21.64
N LYS A 132 1.93 12.91 21.50
CA LYS A 132 2.39 12.21 20.28
C LYS A 132 1.43 12.43 19.11
N VAL A 133 1.99 12.58 17.90
CA VAL A 133 1.23 12.57 16.64
C VAL A 133 0.32 11.34 16.59
N THR A 134 -0.98 11.59 16.45
CA THR A 134 -2.00 10.55 16.33
C THR A 134 -2.27 10.20 14.87
N LEU A 135 -2.77 8.99 14.63
CA LEU A 135 -2.97 8.48 13.27
C LEU A 135 -3.91 9.37 12.44
N ASP A 136 -4.96 9.91 13.05
CA ASP A 136 -5.95 10.80 12.42
C ASP A 136 -5.33 12.11 11.92
N GLN A 137 -4.25 12.59 12.53
CA GLN A 137 -3.58 13.83 12.12
C GLN A 137 -2.77 13.67 10.82
N VAL A 138 -2.37 12.44 10.49
CA VAL A 138 -1.53 12.12 9.33
C VAL A 138 -2.21 11.21 8.32
N TYR A 139 -3.42 10.75 8.62
CA TYR A 139 -4.19 9.89 7.76
C TYR A 139 -4.58 10.60 6.47
N ILE A 140 -4.50 9.86 5.36
CA ILE A 140 -4.94 10.27 4.04
C ILE A 140 -6.01 9.28 3.60
N ASP A 141 -7.14 9.80 3.14
CA ASP A 141 -8.23 8.96 2.62
C ASP A 141 -7.71 8.05 1.51
N LEU A 142 -8.04 6.76 1.59
CA LEU A 142 -7.58 5.76 0.62
C LEU A 142 -8.54 5.67 -0.57
N ASP A 143 -7.99 5.36 -1.73
CA ASP A 143 -8.76 5.14 -2.96
C ASP A 143 -8.81 3.65 -3.28
N THR A 144 -9.79 3.25 -4.08
CA THR A 144 -9.88 1.89 -4.62
C THR A 144 -9.36 1.83 -6.05
N THR A 145 -8.99 0.65 -6.53
CA THR A 145 -8.60 0.43 -7.93
C THR A 145 -9.79 0.51 -8.89
N ILE A 146 -11.02 0.60 -8.37
CA ILE A 146 -12.24 0.73 -9.17
C ILE A 146 -12.43 2.21 -9.51
N VAL A 147 -12.43 2.51 -10.80
CA VAL A 147 -12.61 3.85 -11.34
C VAL A 147 -14.01 3.98 -11.93
N ILE A 148 -14.69 5.06 -11.58
CA ILE A 148 -16.00 5.43 -12.12
C ILE A 148 -15.90 6.68 -12.96
N LEU A 149 -16.82 6.80 -13.92
CA LEU A 149 -17.01 8.04 -14.68
C LEU A 149 -17.93 8.96 -13.90
N VAL A 150 -17.48 10.20 -13.68
CA VAL A 150 -18.26 11.25 -13.05
C VAL A 150 -18.46 12.42 -14.00
N ASP A 151 -19.57 13.14 -13.85
CA ASP A 151 -19.80 14.39 -14.59
C ASP A 151 -19.00 15.58 -14.02
N LYS A 152 -19.16 16.76 -14.63
CA LYS A 152 -18.50 18.00 -14.18
C LYS A 152 -18.85 18.40 -12.74
N ASP A 153 -19.98 17.93 -12.22
CA ASP A 153 -20.43 18.18 -10.85
C ASP A 153 -19.99 17.06 -9.89
N GLY A 154 -19.22 16.08 -10.37
CA GLY A 154 -18.72 14.96 -9.60
C GLY A 154 -19.72 13.83 -9.35
N LYS A 155 -20.88 13.81 -10.04
CA LYS A 155 -21.90 12.78 -9.85
C LYS A 155 -21.62 11.54 -10.71
N PRO A 156 -21.84 10.31 -10.19
CA PRO A 156 -21.65 9.08 -10.95
C PRO A 156 -22.52 9.06 -12.21
N TYR A 157 -21.90 8.77 -13.35
CA TYR A 157 -22.59 8.63 -14.61
C TYR A 157 -23.23 7.23 -14.73
N THR A 158 -24.56 7.16 -14.62
CA THR A 158 -25.33 5.94 -14.94
C THR A 158 -25.94 6.02 -16.34
N ARG A 159 -25.65 5.03 -17.19
CA ARG A 159 -26.05 4.93 -18.61
C ARG A 159 -27.58 4.99 -18.85
N HIS A 160 -28.41 4.82 -17.82
CA HIS A 160 -29.86 4.65 -17.94
C HIS A 160 -30.67 5.93 -18.19
N LYS A 161 -30.05 7.11 -18.37
CA LYS A 161 -30.82 8.37 -18.58
C LYS A 161 -30.73 8.99 -19.98
N VAL A 162 -29.85 8.55 -20.88
CA VAL A 162 -29.75 9.14 -22.23
C VAL A 162 -29.23 8.12 -23.26
N ASN A 163 -29.95 7.93 -24.37
CA ASN A 163 -29.52 7.16 -25.56
C ASN A 163 -28.46 7.94 -26.38
N ARG A 164 -27.33 8.34 -25.79
CA ARG A 164 -26.23 8.98 -26.51
C ARG A 164 -24.99 8.07 -26.54
N PRO A 165 -24.24 8.01 -27.65
CA PRO A 165 -22.97 7.30 -27.73
C PRO A 165 -21.97 7.86 -26.69
N LEU A 166 -21.19 6.98 -26.05
CA LEU A 166 -20.19 7.36 -25.03
C LEU A 166 -19.16 8.37 -25.57
N ASP A 167 -18.89 8.32 -26.88
CA ASP A 167 -17.92 9.17 -27.56
C ASP A 167 -18.31 10.67 -27.60
N GLU A 168 -19.60 11.01 -27.49
CA GLU A 168 -20.06 12.41 -27.43
C GLU A 168 -19.99 13.02 -26.02
N LEU A 169 -19.72 12.20 -24.99
CA LEU A 169 -19.75 12.59 -23.58
C LEU A 169 -18.37 12.59 -22.91
N LYS A 170 -17.31 12.11 -23.59
CA LYS A 170 -15.95 11.98 -23.03
C LYS A 170 -15.35 13.31 -22.57
N ASP A 171 -15.58 14.41 -23.28
CA ASP A 171 -15.08 15.74 -22.87
C ASP A 171 -15.84 16.35 -21.66
N LYS A 172 -16.88 15.66 -21.17
CA LYS A 172 -17.73 16.10 -20.05
C LYS A 172 -17.65 15.17 -18.84
N LEU A 173 -17.02 14.02 -18.97
CA LEU A 173 -16.89 13.02 -17.92
C LEU A 173 -15.42 12.88 -17.52
N THR A 174 -15.15 12.78 -16.22
CA THR A 174 -13.83 12.49 -15.68
C THR A 174 -13.82 11.13 -15.00
N GLU A 175 -12.71 10.42 -15.13
CA GLU A 175 -12.47 9.18 -14.40
C GLU A 175 -11.98 9.51 -12.98
N LYS A 176 -12.65 8.95 -11.97
CA LYS A 176 -12.23 9.07 -10.57
C LYS A 176 -12.31 7.73 -9.85
N PRO A 177 -11.31 7.37 -9.04
CA PRO A 177 -11.40 6.19 -8.19
C PRO A 177 -12.45 6.40 -7.11
N ILE A 178 -13.16 5.32 -6.75
CA ILE A 178 -14.09 5.33 -5.61
C ILE A 178 -13.27 5.49 -4.33
N LYS A 179 -13.70 6.38 -3.43
CA LYS A 179 -13.08 6.53 -2.10
C LYS A 179 -13.41 5.32 -1.23
N MET A 180 -12.42 4.82 -0.49
CA MET A 180 -12.63 3.63 0.33
C MET A 180 -13.65 3.85 1.44
N LEU A 181 -13.73 5.07 1.99
CA LEU A 181 -14.74 5.40 3.01
C LEU A 181 -16.17 5.34 2.45
N GLU A 182 -16.38 5.80 1.22
CA GLU A 182 -17.68 5.72 0.53
C GLU A 182 -18.06 4.27 0.27
N ALA A 183 -17.12 3.47 -0.27
CA ALA A 183 -17.34 2.04 -0.48
C ALA A 183 -17.69 1.29 0.83
N ALA A 184 -17.04 1.62 1.95
CA ALA A 184 -17.36 1.02 3.24
C ALA A 184 -18.75 1.42 3.78
N GLY A 185 -19.22 2.62 3.47
CA GLY A 185 -20.56 3.10 3.84
C GLY A 185 -21.67 2.49 2.99
N ASP A 186 -21.45 2.35 1.68
CA ASP A 186 -22.44 1.86 0.73
C ASP A 186 -22.63 0.34 0.78
N HIS A 187 -21.62 -0.40 1.24
CA HIS A 187 -21.62 -1.86 1.25
C HIS A 187 -21.69 -2.45 2.65
N LYS A 188 -22.71 -3.28 2.88
CA LYS A 188 -22.98 -3.95 4.16
C LYS A 188 -21.97 -5.07 4.49
N LYS A 189 -21.48 -5.77 3.47
CA LYS A 189 -20.52 -6.87 3.59
C LYS A 189 -19.39 -6.64 2.61
N LEU A 190 -18.20 -6.32 3.12
CA LEU A 190 -17.09 -5.87 2.29
C LEU A 190 -15.80 -6.64 2.61
N VAL A 191 -15.11 -7.10 1.57
CA VAL A 191 -13.73 -7.57 1.68
C VAL A 191 -12.80 -6.48 1.16
N LEU A 192 -11.94 -5.98 2.04
CA LEU A 192 -10.92 -4.99 1.72
C LEU A 192 -9.61 -5.69 1.38
N LEU A 193 -9.27 -5.67 0.09
CA LEU A 193 -8.04 -6.21 -0.47
C LEU A 193 -6.99 -5.10 -0.66
N GLY A 194 -5.73 -5.51 -0.70
CA GLY A 194 -4.63 -4.61 -1.00
C GLY A 194 -3.28 -5.25 -0.74
N ASP A 195 -2.24 -4.67 -1.32
CA ASP A 195 -0.87 -5.10 -1.08
C ASP A 195 -0.46 -4.90 0.38
N PRO A 196 0.60 -5.56 0.86
CA PRO A 196 1.08 -5.31 2.21
C PRO A 196 1.49 -3.85 2.37
N GLY A 197 1.26 -3.25 3.54
CA GLY A 197 1.54 -1.82 3.78
C GLY A 197 0.60 -0.84 3.06
N SER A 198 -0.37 -1.30 2.26
CA SER A 198 -1.31 -0.44 1.52
C SER A 198 -2.28 0.37 2.40
N GLY A 199 -2.30 0.12 3.72
CA GLY A 199 -3.15 0.85 4.66
C GLY A 199 -4.47 0.18 5.04
N LYS A 200 -4.70 -1.11 4.73
CA LYS A 200 -5.94 -1.84 5.09
C LYS A 200 -6.29 -1.74 6.59
N SER A 201 -5.39 -2.20 7.45
CA SER A 201 -5.54 -2.11 8.91
C SER A 201 -5.64 -0.66 9.39
N THR A 202 -4.91 0.25 8.75
CA THR A 202 -4.94 1.68 9.05
C THR A 202 -6.33 2.28 8.79
N PHE A 203 -6.94 1.97 7.64
CA PHE A 203 -8.28 2.42 7.27
C PHE A 203 -9.32 1.94 8.27
N VAL A 204 -9.36 0.64 8.56
CA VAL A 204 -10.37 0.10 9.48
C VAL A 204 -10.18 0.61 10.91
N LYS A 205 -8.93 0.85 11.34
CA LYS A 205 -8.64 1.49 12.63
C LYS A 205 -9.15 2.93 12.68
N ILE A 206 -8.88 3.75 11.65
CA ILE A 206 -9.42 5.12 11.59
C ILE A 206 -10.95 5.10 11.62
N LEU A 207 -11.59 4.22 10.84
CA LEU A 207 -13.04 4.08 10.83
C LEU A 207 -13.59 3.71 12.23
N CYS A 208 -12.98 2.73 12.90
CA CYS A 208 -13.33 2.37 14.28
C CYS A 208 -13.11 3.52 15.26
N ALA A 209 -12.01 4.26 15.15
CA ALA A 209 -11.72 5.41 16.01
C ALA A 209 -12.75 6.53 15.84
N LEU A 210 -13.11 6.86 14.59
CA LEU A 210 -14.11 7.88 14.28
C LEU A 210 -15.46 7.53 14.91
N LEU A 211 -15.93 6.29 14.72
CA LEU A 211 -17.18 5.81 15.32
C LEU A 211 -17.11 5.78 16.85
N ALA A 212 -15.98 5.35 17.42
CA ALA A 212 -15.79 5.29 18.87
C ALA A 212 -15.78 6.69 19.52
N GLN A 213 -15.37 7.71 18.78
CA GLN A 213 -15.44 9.12 19.20
C GLN A 213 -16.82 9.75 18.97
N GLY A 214 -17.79 9.01 18.41
CA GLY A 214 -19.14 9.49 18.14
C GLY A 214 -19.30 10.28 16.84
N ASN A 215 -18.31 10.22 15.92
CA ASN A 215 -18.48 10.77 14.59
C ASN A 215 -19.38 9.86 13.74
N THR A 216 -20.02 10.45 12.73
CA THR A 216 -20.84 9.75 11.73
C THR A 216 -20.20 9.85 10.35
N PRO A 217 -19.29 8.93 9.99
CA PRO A 217 -18.79 8.84 8.63
C PRO A 217 -19.92 8.54 7.63
N PRO A 218 -19.77 8.92 6.34
CA PRO A 218 -20.77 8.65 5.32
C PRO A 218 -21.18 7.17 5.27
N GLY A 219 -22.49 6.90 5.22
CA GLY A 219 -23.05 5.56 5.20
C GLY A 219 -23.21 4.88 6.57
N PHE A 220 -22.76 5.51 7.66
CA PHE A 220 -22.91 4.99 9.03
C PHE A 220 -23.88 5.85 9.86
N GLU A 221 -24.62 5.19 10.76
CA GLU A 221 -25.59 5.84 11.67
C GLU A 221 -24.89 6.31 12.96
N ALA A 222 -25.41 7.35 13.62
CA ALA A 222 -24.81 7.93 14.83
C ALA A 222 -24.67 6.97 16.02
N GLU A 223 -25.50 5.93 16.06
CA GLU A 223 -25.45 4.92 17.11
C GLU A 223 -24.58 3.72 16.77
N THR A 224 -23.89 3.73 15.60
CA THR A 224 -23.08 2.59 15.15
C THR A 224 -21.89 2.35 16.06
N LEU A 225 -21.86 1.18 16.71
CA LEU A 225 -20.78 0.78 17.59
C LEU A 225 -19.69 -0.01 16.84
N PRO A 226 -18.43 0.42 16.90
CA PRO A 226 -17.33 -0.33 16.29
C PRO A 226 -16.95 -1.54 17.15
N VAL A 227 -16.71 -2.68 16.50
CA VAL A 227 -16.12 -3.90 17.07
C VAL A 227 -14.94 -4.30 16.20
N TYR A 228 -13.73 -4.28 16.76
CA TYR A 228 -12.51 -4.57 16.03
C TYR A 228 -11.88 -5.86 16.54
N ILE A 229 -11.73 -6.86 15.67
CA ILE A 229 -11.14 -8.15 16.01
C ILE A 229 -9.99 -8.44 15.04
N GLN A 230 -8.80 -8.73 15.59
CA GLN A 230 -7.70 -9.27 14.78
C GLN A 230 -7.91 -10.77 14.58
N LEU A 231 -7.95 -11.20 13.32
CA LEU A 231 -8.19 -12.60 12.97
C LEU A 231 -7.06 -13.53 13.45
N ARG A 232 -5.83 -13.01 13.57
CA ARG A 232 -4.70 -13.76 14.13
C ARG A 232 -4.91 -14.19 15.59
N ASP A 233 -5.65 -13.41 16.37
CA ASP A 233 -5.94 -13.69 17.78
C ASP A 233 -7.16 -14.61 17.92
N LEU A 234 -8.10 -14.52 16.97
CA LEU A 234 -9.30 -15.34 16.92
C LEU A 234 -9.03 -16.77 16.42
N ALA A 235 -8.18 -16.94 15.41
CA ALA A 235 -7.92 -18.23 14.76
C ALA A 235 -7.53 -19.38 15.71
N PRO A 236 -6.63 -19.20 16.69
CA PRO A 236 -6.25 -20.25 17.62
C PRO A 236 -7.42 -20.71 18.49
N LYS A 237 -8.31 -19.79 18.88
CA LYS A 237 -9.50 -20.09 19.68
C LYS A 237 -10.52 -20.86 18.85
N VAL A 238 -10.70 -20.47 17.60
CA VAL A 238 -11.56 -21.18 16.64
C VAL A 238 -11.04 -22.59 16.37
N ALA A 239 -9.73 -22.76 16.19
CA ALA A 239 -9.08 -24.06 15.98
C ALA A 239 -9.20 -25.00 17.20
N ALA A 240 -9.32 -24.46 18.41
CA ALA A 240 -9.50 -25.25 19.63
C ALA A 240 -10.93 -25.79 19.82
N VAL A 241 -11.90 -25.35 19.01
CA VAL A 241 -13.30 -25.78 19.12
C VAL A 241 -13.46 -27.22 18.62
N LYS A 242 -13.95 -28.11 19.49
CA LYS A 242 -14.33 -29.47 19.10
C LYS A 242 -15.64 -29.47 18.31
N LEU A 243 -15.53 -29.73 17.01
CA LEU A 243 -16.64 -29.75 16.04
C LEU A 243 -17.04 -31.14 15.56
N ASP A 244 -16.28 -32.18 15.92
CA ASP A 244 -16.49 -33.55 15.44
C ASP A 244 -17.87 -34.08 15.81
N ASN A 245 -18.54 -34.74 14.85
CA ASN A 245 -19.85 -35.39 14.99
C ASN A 245 -20.99 -34.45 15.46
N LEU A 246 -20.88 -33.14 15.26
CA LEU A 246 -21.94 -32.19 15.57
C LEU A 246 -22.80 -31.83 14.34
N PRO A 247 -24.13 -31.69 14.50
CA PRO A 247 -24.98 -31.09 13.48
C PRO A 247 -24.52 -29.67 13.12
N GLU A 248 -24.75 -29.25 11.87
CA GLU A 248 -24.30 -27.95 11.35
C GLU A 248 -24.74 -26.76 12.22
N SER A 249 -25.98 -26.76 12.71
CA SER A 249 -26.49 -25.72 13.61
C SER A 249 -25.69 -25.61 14.92
N HIS A 250 -25.28 -26.74 15.48
CA HIS A 250 -24.48 -26.78 16.71
C HIS A 250 -23.03 -26.36 16.44
N ARG A 251 -22.48 -26.72 15.28
CA ARG A 251 -21.16 -26.25 14.84
C ARG A 251 -21.14 -24.74 14.71
N ASN A 252 -22.13 -24.18 14.00
CA ASN A 252 -22.25 -22.73 13.81
C ASN A 252 -22.42 -22.00 15.15
N ASN A 253 -23.25 -22.53 16.05
CA ASN A 253 -23.42 -21.95 17.38
C ASN A 253 -22.12 -21.92 18.20
N LYS A 254 -21.34 -23.00 18.17
CA LYS A 254 -20.04 -23.05 18.85
C LYS A 254 -19.01 -22.11 18.22
N LEU A 255 -18.91 -22.09 16.90
CA LEU A 255 -17.99 -21.20 16.18
C LEU A 255 -18.31 -19.73 16.46
N ALA A 256 -19.58 -19.35 16.43
CA ALA A 256 -20.01 -18.00 16.71
C ALA A 256 -19.90 -17.62 18.20
N ALA A 257 -19.90 -18.60 19.12
CA ALA A 257 -19.62 -18.35 20.54
C ALA A 257 -18.16 -17.90 20.78
N VAL A 258 -17.22 -18.30 19.92
CA VAL A 258 -15.82 -17.86 20.04
C VAL A 258 -15.69 -16.34 19.93
N LEU A 259 -16.46 -15.69 19.07
CA LEU A 259 -16.50 -14.23 18.98
C LEU A 259 -17.01 -13.60 20.27
N HIS A 260 -18.06 -14.18 20.86
CA HIS A 260 -18.62 -13.72 22.13
C HIS A 260 -17.58 -13.80 23.25
N ASP A 261 -16.88 -14.94 23.35
CA ASP A 261 -15.85 -15.15 24.37
C ASP A 261 -14.66 -14.20 24.17
N GLN A 262 -14.27 -13.94 22.92
CA GLN A 262 -13.26 -12.95 22.58
C GLN A 262 -13.65 -11.54 23.06
N ILE A 263 -14.88 -11.09 22.79
CA ILE A 263 -15.40 -9.79 23.21
C ILE A 263 -15.43 -9.70 24.75
N ARG A 264 -15.88 -10.77 25.42
CA ARG A 264 -15.93 -10.84 26.89
C ARG A 264 -14.53 -10.66 27.50
N GLU A 265 -13.54 -11.43 27.04
CA GLU A 265 -12.17 -11.36 27.56
C GLU A 265 -11.54 -9.97 27.37
N GLU A 266 -11.81 -9.32 26.24
CA GLU A 266 -11.33 -7.97 25.95
C GLU A 266 -11.97 -6.93 26.89
N LEU A 267 -13.29 -7.02 27.08
CA LEU A 267 -14.01 -6.13 28.00
C LEU A 267 -13.63 -6.35 29.46
N GLU A 268 -13.39 -7.60 29.89
CA GLU A 268 -12.89 -7.91 31.24
C GLU A 268 -11.51 -7.25 31.50
N ARG A 269 -10.61 -7.28 30.52
CA ARG A 269 -9.30 -6.59 30.61
C ARG A 269 -9.45 -5.08 30.79
N LEU A 270 -10.52 -4.50 30.24
CA LEU A 270 -10.84 -3.07 30.33
C LEU A 270 -11.74 -2.73 31.52
N GLU A 271 -12.03 -3.69 32.40
CA GLU A 271 -12.99 -3.59 33.51
C GLU A 271 -14.39 -3.14 33.05
N ALA A 272 -14.77 -3.53 31.83
CA ALA A 272 -15.99 -3.13 31.12
C ALA A 272 -16.93 -4.32 30.84
N GLU A 273 -16.82 -5.41 31.60
CA GLU A 273 -17.53 -6.68 31.36
C GLU A 273 -19.07 -6.54 31.34
N ALA A 274 -19.62 -5.55 32.06
CA ALA A 274 -21.04 -5.21 32.03
C ALA A 274 -21.55 -4.81 30.63
N PHE A 275 -20.66 -4.40 29.73
CA PHE A 275 -20.98 -4.03 28.35
C PHE A 275 -20.96 -5.21 27.36
N THR A 276 -20.62 -6.43 27.80
CA THR A 276 -20.52 -7.61 26.92
C THR A 276 -21.83 -7.94 26.22
N ASP A 277 -22.89 -8.13 27.00
CA ASP A 277 -24.21 -8.48 26.46
C ASP A 277 -24.81 -7.32 25.64
N PRO A 278 -24.80 -6.05 26.13
CA PRO A 278 -25.24 -4.91 25.32
C PRO A 278 -24.50 -4.75 23.99
N LEU A 279 -23.19 -5.01 23.93
CA LEU A 279 -22.44 -4.96 22.69
C LEU A 279 -22.83 -6.10 21.76
N CYS A 280 -22.99 -7.32 22.27
CA CYS A 280 -23.46 -8.45 21.48
C CYS A 280 -24.88 -8.25 20.95
N ASP A 281 -25.76 -7.63 21.74
CA ASP A 281 -27.12 -7.28 21.33
C ASP A 281 -27.09 -6.23 20.21
N ALA A 282 -26.22 -5.22 20.31
CA ALA A 282 -26.03 -4.23 19.25
C ALA A 282 -25.54 -4.85 17.93
N ILE A 283 -24.70 -5.89 17.98
CA ILE A 283 -24.30 -6.65 16.79
C ILE A 283 -25.54 -7.32 16.17
N ARG A 284 -26.40 -7.96 16.98
CA ARG A 284 -27.64 -8.63 16.53
C ARG A 284 -28.66 -7.65 15.94
N GLU A 285 -28.75 -6.46 16.50
CA GLU A 285 -29.65 -5.39 16.04
C GLU A 285 -29.12 -4.67 14.80
N GLY A 286 -27.93 -5.02 14.30
CA GLY A 286 -27.32 -4.36 13.15
C GLY A 286 -26.86 -2.93 13.44
N LYS A 287 -26.63 -2.59 14.72
CA LYS A 287 -26.11 -1.30 15.19
C LYS A 287 -24.59 -1.32 15.37
N CYS A 288 -23.91 -2.30 14.79
CA CYS A 288 -22.45 -2.42 14.86
C CYS A 288 -21.80 -2.46 13.49
N LEU A 289 -20.59 -1.89 13.44
CA LEU A 289 -19.59 -2.24 12.44
C LEU A 289 -18.68 -3.32 13.03
N LEU A 290 -18.70 -4.53 12.45
CA LEU A 290 -17.79 -5.61 12.81
C LEU A 290 -16.59 -5.63 11.84
N VAL A 291 -15.40 -5.33 12.34
CA VAL A 291 -14.14 -5.43 11.59
C VAL A 291 -13.42 -6.71 11.97
N LEU A 292 -13.08 -7.51 10.96
CA LEU A 292 -12.24 -8.69 11.06
C LEU A 292 -10.94 -8.44 10.27
N ASP A 293 -9.91 -7.97 10.97
CA ASP A 293 -8.66 -7.51 10.35
C ASP A 293 -7.62 -8.64 10.24
N GLY A 294 -6.98 -8.77 9.08
CA GLY A 294 -5.78 -9.60 8.89
C GLY A 294 -6.05 -11.07 8.57
N LEU A 295 -6.94 -11.39 7.62
CA LEU A 295 -7.17 -12.79 7.21
C LEU A 295 -5.89 -13.45 6.65
N ASP A 296 -5.01 -12.66 6.03
CA ASP A 296 -3.70 -13.12 5.54
C ASP A 296 -2.71 -13.49 6.66
N GLU A 297 -2.95 -13.05 7.89
CA GLU A 297 -2.16 -13.36 9.08
C GLU A 297 -2.60 -14.68 9.75
N VAL A 298 -3.69 -15.29 9.27
CA VAL A 298 -4.15 -16.62 9.69
C VAL A 298 -3.38 -17.71 8.93
N PRO A 299 -2.90 -18.76 9.61
CA PRO A 299 -2.27 -19.92 8.97
C PRO A 299 -3.16 -20.54 7.91
N PHE A 300 -2.56 -20.98 6.81
CA PHE A 300 -3.27 -21.49 5.65
C PHE A 300 -4.25 -22.63 5.99
N ASP A 301 -3.83 -23.58 6.81
CA ASP A 301 -4.62 -24.74 7.28
C ASP A 301 -5.82 -24.35 8.17
N GLN A 302 -5.80 -23.16 8.77
CA GLN A 302 -6.88 -22.65 9.63
C GLN A 302 -7.82 -21.69 8.90
N ARG A 303 -7.48 -21.21 7.70
CA ARG A 303 -8.29 -20.24 6.96
C ARG A 303 -9.69 -20.77 6.62
N THR A 304 -9.82 -22.05 6.25
CA THR A 304 -11.12 -22.67 5.98
C THR A 304 -12.01 -22.67 7.23
N LEU A 305 -11.43 -22.88 8.41
CA LEU A 305 -12.17 -22.87 9.67
C LEU A 305 -12.55 -21.45 10.10
N ILE A 306 -11.66 -20.47 9.90
CA ILE A 306 -11.99 -19.05 10.05
C ILE A 306 -13.12 -18.65 9.10
N HIS A 307 -13.07 -19.07 7.85
CA HIS A 307 -14.14 -18.83 6.88
C HIS A 307 -15.49 -19.36 7.39
N GLN A 308 -15.52 -20.60 7.89
CA GLN A 308 -16.71 -21.17 8.54
C GLN A 308 -17.15 -20.36 9.77
N ALA A 309 -16.21 -19.87 10.59
CA ALA A 309 -16.53 -19.05 11.75
C ALA A 309 -17.15 -17.70 11.36
N VAL A 310 -16.63 -17.04 10.31
CA VAL A 310 -17.21 -15.79 9.78
C VAL A 310 -18.63 -16.03 9.28
N LEU A 311 -18.88 -17.11 8.53
CA LEU A 311 -20.23 -17.48 8.08
C LEU A 311 -21.17 -17.79 9.24
N ALA A 312 -20.68 -18.48 10.27
CA ALA A 312 -21.44 -18.75 11.49
C ALA A 312 -21.81 -17.46 12.25
N ILE A 313 -20.88 -16.49 12.33
CA ILE A 313 -21.13 -15.17 12.92
C ILE A 313 -22.20 -14.43 12.12
N ILE A 314 -22.11 -14.42 10.80
CA ILE A 314 -23.10 -13.78 9.93
C ILE A 314 -24.48 -14.42 10.11
N SER A 315 -24.54 -15.75 10.17
CA SER A 315 -25.80 -16.48 10.36
C SER A 315 -26.42 -16.24 11.74
N LYS A 316 -25.61 -16.09 12.79
CA LYS A 316 -26.09 -15.95 14.18
C LYS A 316 -26.43 -14.52 14.54
N TYR A 317 -25.58 -13.57 14.14
CA TYR A 317 -25.68 -12.17 14.56
C TYR A 317 -26.22 -11.25 13.47
N ALA A 318 -26.26 -11.68 12.20
CA ALA A 318 -26.74 -10.85 11.08
C ALA A 318 -26.22 -9.39 11.09
N PRO A 319 -24.91 -9.15 11.31
CA PRO A 319 -24.39 -7.80 11.43
C PRO A 319 -24.68 -7.00 10.15
N ARG A 320 -25.11 -5.75 10.31
CA ARG A 320 -25.46 -4.87 9.19
C ARG A 320 -24.23 -4.40 8.42
N HIS A 321 -23.13 -4.11 9.11
CA HIS A 321 -21.86 -3.73 8.51
C HIS A 321 -20.76 -4.67 8.99
N ILE A 322 -20.12 -5.37 8.05
CA ILE A 322 -18.96 -6.23 8.31
C ILE A 322 -17.87 -6.00 7.26
N ILE A 323 -16.65 -5.77 7.73
CA ILE A 323 -15.47 -5.58 6.90
C ILE A 323 -14.44 -6.66 7.24
N VAL A 324 -13.99 -7.40 6.24
CA VAL A 324 -12.89 -8.35 6.35
C VAL A 324 -11.69 -7.83 5.56
N THR A 325 -10.49 -7.79 6.13
CA THR A 325 -9.30 -7.36 5.38
C THR A 325 -8.43 -8.56 5.01
N CYS A 326 -7.83 -8.54 3.81
CA CYS A 326 -6.90 -9.59 3.35
C CYS A 326 -5.92 -9.05 2.29
N ARG A 327 -4.83 -9.80 2.02
CA ARG A 327 -3.98 -9.58 0.84
C ARG A 327 -4.65 -10.15 -0.42
N ILE A 328 -4.41 -9.49 -1.56
CA ILE A 328 -4.99 -9.86 -2.86
C ILE A 328 -4.71 -11.33 -3.19
N ARG A 329 -3.44 -11.75 -3.14
CA ARG A 329 -3.01 -13.12 -3.48
C ARG A 329 -3.62 -14.16 -2.54
N SER A 330 -3.50 -13.94 -1.23
CA SER A 330 -4.02 -14.86 -0.21
C SER A 330 -5.55 -15.03 -0.23
N TYR A 331 -6.28 -14.11 -0.85
CA TYR A 331 -7.73 -14.21 -1.03
C TYR A 331 -8.15 -14.83 -2.37
N ARG A 332 -7.32 -14.70 -3.42
CA ARG A 332 -7.66 -15.09 -4.81
C ARG A 332 -6.96 -16.35 -5.31
N GLU A 333 -6.21 -17.06 -4.47
CA GLU A 333 -5.31 -18.16 -4.84
C GLU A 333 -5.94 -19.41 -5.52
N ASP A 334 -7.24 -19.45 -5.85
CA ASP A 334 -7.93 -20.63 -6.41
C ASP A 334 -8.79 -20.38 -7.66
N GLU A 335 -8.23 -19.79 -8.73
CA GLU A 335 -8.91 -19.84 -10.05
C GLU A 335 -8.51 -21.07 -10.89
N ASN A 336 -7.44 -21.78 -10.53
CA ASN A 336 -6.86 -22.87 -11.35
C ASN A 336 -6.82 -24.26 -10.67
N GLU A 337 -7.26 -24.42 -9.42
CA GLU A 337 -7.43 -25.74 -8.78
C GLU A 337 -8.91 -26.13 -8.74
N THR A 338 -9.27 -27.13 -9.54
CA THR A 338 -10.66 -27.58 -9.76
C THR A 338 -11.29 -28.33 -8.58
N ASP A 339 -10.68 -28.39 -7.39
CA ASP A 339 -11.16 -29.31 -6.33
C ASP A 339 -10.93 -28.90 -4.86
N THR A 340 -10.58 -27.64 -4.55
CA THR A 340 -10.53 -27.15 -3.16
C THR A 340 -11.43 -25.93 -2.97
N GLY A 341 -12.38 -26.06 -2.05
CA GLY A 341 -13.56 -25.20 -1.91
C GLY A 341 -13.30 -23.68 -1.90
N ASN A 342 -14.14 -22.98 -2.66
CA ASN A 342 -14.35 -21.53 -2.72
C ASN A 342 -13.88 -20.77 -1.45
N HIS A 343 -12.66 -20.22 -1.46
CA HIS A 343 -12.10 -19.40 -0.37
C HIS A 343 -12.65 -17.97 -0.31
N LYS A 344 -13.48 -17.59 -1.30
CA LYS A 344 -14.19 -16.31 -1.30
C LYS A 344 -15.36 -16.35 -0.32
N LEU A 345 -15.48 -15.29 0.46
CA LEU A 345 -16.61 -15.09 1.36
C LEU A 345 -17.88 -14.82 0.54
N PRO A 346 -18.87 -15.73 0.53
CA PRO A 346 -20.07 -15.56 -0.28
C PRO A 346 -20.87 -14.33 0.15
N GLY A 347 -21.29 -13.52 -0.83
CA GLY A 347 -22.09 -12.32 -0.61
C GLY A 347 -21.33 -11.12 -0.04
N PHE A 348 -20.00 -11.13 -0.12
CA PHE A 348 -19.15 -9.95 0.14
C PHE A 348 -18.74 -9.28 -1.16
N GLU A 349 -18.73 -7.95 -1.15
CA GLU A 349 -18.21 -7.13 -2.24
C GLU A 349 -16.70 -6.91 -2.05
N GLU A 350 -15.92 -7.10 -3.11
CA GLU A 350 -14.45 -6.98 -3.07
C GLU A 350 -14.01 -5.58 -3.51
N PHE A 351 -13.28 -4.87 -2.66
CA PHE A 351 -12.62 -3.62 -3.01
C PHE A 351 -11.11 -3.74 -2.80
N THR A 352 -10.32 -3.38 -3.81
CA THR A 352 -8.87 -3.37 -3.71
C THR A 352 -8.37 -1.94 -3.54
N LEU A 353 -7.52 -1.70 -2.54
CA LEU A 353 -6.90 -0.39 -2.32
C LEU A 353 -5.93 -0.05 -3.46
N ALA A 354 -6.04 1.17 -3.96
CA ALA A 354 -5.09 1.75 -4.90
C ALA A 354 -3.83 2.28 -4.17
N LYS A 355 -2.73 2.37 -4.93
CA LYS A 355 -1.51 3.05 -4.50
C LYS A 355 -1.76 4.54 -4.28
N PHE A 356 -0.94 5.20 -3.46
CA PHE A 356 -0.96 6.66 -3.39
C PHE A 356 -0.49 7.29 -4.71
N ASP A 357 -1.28 8.24 -5.20
CA ASP A 357 -0.90 9.16 -6.25
C ASP A 357 -0.02 10.30 -5.70
N SER A 358 0.45 11.18 -6.60
CA SER A 358 1.32 12.30 -6.24
C SER A 358 0.69 13.26 -5.24
N ASP A 359 -0.64 13.46 -5.32
CA ASP A 359 -1.35 14.40 -4.47
C ASP A 359 -1.46 13.84 -3.04
N LYS A 360 -1.78 12.54 -2.91
CA LYS A 360 -1.80 11.83 -1.63
C LYS A 360 -0.43 11.75 -0.98
N ILE A 361 0.64 11.53 -1.75
CA ILE A 361 2.01 11.57 -1.24
C ILE A 361 2.31 12.95 -0.68
N THR A 362 2.02 14.00 -1.46
CA THR A 362 2.26 15.40 -1.05
C THR A 362 1.47 15.76 0.20
N ASN A 363 0.19 15.39 0.25
CA ASN A 363 -0.69 15.64 1.38
C ASN A 363 -0.23 14.88 2.64
N PHE A 364 0.19 13.62 2.49
CA PHE A 364 0.76 12.85 3.59
C PHE A 364 1.99 13.55 4.19
N VAL A 365 2.93 13.98 3.35
CA VAL A 365 4.16 14.68 3.79
C VAL A 365 3.84 15.99 4.49
N ASN A 366 2.90 16.76 3.97
CA ASN A 366 2.40 17.99 4.60
C ASN A 366 1.79 17.71 5.97
N ASN A 367 0.88 16.75 6.06
CA ASN A 367 0.22 16.38 7.31
C ASN A 367 1.23 15.87 8.35
N TRP A 368 2.18 15.04 7.91
CA TRP A 368 3.27 14.51 8.75
C TRP A 368 4.06 15.61 9.45
N TYR A 369 4.55 16.60 8.70
CA TYR A 369 5.33 17.70 9.29
C TYR A 369 4.46 18.73 10.04
N THR A 370 3.18 18.85 9.69
CA THR A 370 2.26 19.75 10.38
C THR A 370 1.83 19.20 11.74
N ALA A 371 1.62 17.89 11.84
CA ALA A 371 1.25 17.22 13.07
C ALA A 371 2.37 17.27 14.13
N GLN A 372 3.63 17.40 13.69
CA GLN A 372 4.81 17.40 14.56
C GLN A 372 5.11 18.76 15.17
N LYS A 373 4.35 19.12 16.21
CA LYS A 373 4.52 20.37 16.96
C LYS A 373 5.82 20.42 17.78
N ASP A 374 6.36 19.27 18.17
CA ASP A 374 7.52 19.17 19.07
C ASP A 374 8.87 19.39 18.39
N LEU A 375 8.94 19.33 17.05
CA LEU A 375 10.19 19.47 16.31
C LEU A 375 10.84 20.87 16.42
N LYS A 376 10.19 21.85 17.07
CA LYS A 376 10.65 23.25 17.23
C LYS A 376 11.20 23.89 15.94
N LEU A 377 10.69 23.49 14.78
CA LEU A 377 11.08 24.03 13.47
C LEU A 377 10.39 25.36 13.21
N THR A 378 11.12 26.31 12.63
CA THR A 378 10.54 27.50 12.02
C THR A 378 9.64 27.13 10.83
N LYS A 379 8.78 28.07 10.41
CA LYS A 379 7.90 27.88 9.26
C LYS A 379 8.69 27.59 7.97
N GLU A 380 9.83 28.26 7.80
CA GLU A 380 10.70 28.14 6.62
C GLU A 380 11.45 26.80 6.60
N GLU A 381 12.01 26.36 7.73
CA GLU A 381 12.64 25.03 7.85
C GLU A 381 11.65 23.90 7.61
N ARG A 382 10.42 24.03 8.14
CA ARG A 382 9.35 23.04 7.91
C ARG A 382 9.01 22.95 6.43
N GLN A 383 8.80 24.09 5.77
CA GLN A 383 8.50 24.10 4.34
C GLN A 383 9.66 23.51 3.52
N THR A 384 10.90 23.78 3.91
CA THR A 384 12.08 23.20 3.26
C THR A 384 12.11 21.69 3.39
N LYS A 385 11.85 21.15 4.59
CA LYS A 385 11.77 19.69 4.80
C LYS A 385 10.61 19.04 4.03
N ILE A 386 9.44 19.69 3.99
CA ILE A 386 8.29 19.25 3.19
C ILE A 386 8.68 19.15 1.72
N ASN A 387 9.24 20.23 1.15
CA ASN A 387 9.61 20.28 -0.27
C ASN A 387 10.61 19.18 -0.63
N ARG A 388 11.66 19.01 0.19
CA ARG A 388 12.69 17.98 -0.04
C ARG A 388 12.14 16.56 0.02
N LEU A 389 11.33 16.23 1.03
CA LEU A 389 10.75 14.90 1.14
C LEU A 389 9.77 14.62 -0.01
N THR A 390 8.96 15.60 -0.39
CA THR A 390 8.03 15.47 -1.53
C THR A 390 8.80 15.27 -2.84
N GLU A 391 9.83 16.07 -3.10
CA GLU A 391 10.67 15.93 -4.29
C GLU A 391 11.33 14.55 -4.36
N ALA A 392 11.95 14.10 -3.26
CA ALA A 392 12.55 12.77 -3.19
C ALA A 392 11.51 11.66 -3.38
N ALA A 393 10.36 11.74 -2.70
CA ALA A 393 9.28 10.75 -2.79
C ALA A 393 8.65 10.68 -4.19
N LEU A 394 8.64 11.78 -4.94
CA LEU A 394 8.09 11.84 -6.30
C LEU A 394 9.12 11.55 -7.39
N SER A 395 10.39 11.34 -7.05
CA SER A 395 11.43 10.96 -8.01
C SER A 395 11.17 9.58 -8.62
N ASP A 396 11.56 9.39 -9.88
CA ASP A 396 11.35 8.14 -10.62
C ASP A 396 11.92 6.90 -9.88
N ASP A 397 13.06 7.08 -9.20
CA ASP A 397 13.73 6.00 -8.44
C ASP A 397 12.93 5.55 -7.21
N LEU A 398 12.13 6.46 -6.60
CA LEU A 398 11.50 6.24 -5.30
C LEU A 398 9.97 6.22 -5.34
N LEU A 399 9.36 6.65 -6.44
CA LEU A 399 7.91 6.79 -6.56
C LEU A 399 7.16 5.48 -6.36
N GLU A 400 7.71 4.37 -6.86
CA GLU A 400 7.13 3.04 -6.64
C GLU A 400 7.05 2.70 -5.13
N LEU A 401 8.06 3.11 -4.37
CA LEU A 401 8.13 2.88 -2.92
C LEU A 401 7.21 3.84 -2.17
N SER A 402 7.28 5.14 -2.47
CA SER A 402 6.53 6.18 -1.78
C SER A 402 5.02 6.09 -2.03
N SER A 403 4.61 5.46 -3.14
CA SER A 403 3.22 5.10 -3.40
C SER A 403 2.64 4.09 -2.38
N ASN A 404 3.48 3.40 -1.60
CA ASN A 404 3.05 2.54 -0.49
C ASN A 404 3.07 3.33 0.83
N PRO A 405 1.92 3.49 1.54
CA PRO A 405 1.83 4.28 2.77
C PRO A 405 2.83 3.87 3.86
N MET A 406 3.10 2.58 4.03
CA MET A 406 4.05 2.10 5.03
C MET A 406 5.47 2.59 4.71
N LEU A 407 5.91 2.45 3.45
CA LEU A 407 7.23 2.87 3.01
C LEU A 407 7.38 4.39 3.04
N LEU A 408 6.34 5.13 2.62
CA LEU A 408 6.31 6.59 2.73
C LEU A 408 6.41 7.05 4.19
N THR A 409 5.72 6.38 5.11
CA THR A 409 5.85 6.66 6.54
C THR A 409 7.27 6.38 7.03
N THR A 410 7.89 5.29 6.59
CA THR A 410 9.29 5.00 6.92
C THR A 410 10.24 6.06 6.37
N MET A 411 10.07 6.49 5.12
CA MET A 411 10.84 7.60 4.53
C MET A 411 10.67 8.90 5.32
N ALA A 412 9.45 9.22 5.75
CA ALA A 412 9.18 10.41 6.55
C ALA A 412 9.85 10.35 7.94
N VAL A 413 9.86 9.19 8.59
CA VAL A 413 10.58 8.96 9.86
C VAL A 413 12.09 9.09 9.68
N ILE A 414 12.63 8.59 8.58
CA ILE A 414 14.05 8.70 8.25
C ILE A 414 14.42 10.17 8.01
N HIS A 415 13.73 10.84 7.08
CA HIS A 415 13.98 12.23 6.69
C HIS A 415 13.74 13.23 7.83
N GLN A 416 12.95 12.86 8.83
CA GLN A 416 12.82 13.64 10.05
C GLN A 416 14.15 13.69 10.82
N ARG A 417 14.82 12.56 10.95
CA ARG A 417 16.06 12.39 11.75
C ARG A 417 17.30 12.83 10.98
N ASP A 418 17.38 12.43 9.73
CA ASP A 418 18.49 12.75 8.85
C ASP A 418 18.20 14.03 8.06
N THR A 419 19.23 14.72 7.57
CA THR A 419 19.07 15.93 6.74
C THR A 419 18.77 15.61 5.27
N GLU A 420 19.08 14.40 4.81
CA GLU A 420 18.94 13.97 3.41
C GLU A 420 18.46 12.52 3.34
N LEU A 421 17.52 12.23 2.43
CA LEU A 421 17.14 10.87 2.10
C LEU A 421 18.10 10.31 1.04
N PRO A 422 18.43 9.02 1.10
CA PRO A 422 19.11 8.35 0.01
C PRO A 422 18.32 8.45 -1.31
N ASP A 423 19.01 8.81 -2.39
CA ASP A 423 18.42 8.88 -3.75
C ASP A 423 18.21 7.50 -4.39
N LYS A 424 18.61 6.42 -3.71
CA LYS A 424 18.57 5.05 -4.24
C LYS A 424 17.65 4.16 -3.43
N ARG A 425 16.73 3.48 -4.12
CA ARG A 425 15.73 2.56 -3.54
C ARG A 425 16.34 1.51 -2.60
N VAL A 426 17.50 0.94 -2.95
CA VAL A 426 18.17 -0.09 -2.14
C VAL A 426 18.66 0.46 -0.80
N GLN A 427 19.14 1.71 -0.78
CA GLN A 427 19.61 2.37 0.43
C GLN A 427 18.44 2.73 1.33
N LEU A 428 17.27 3.08 0.77
CA LEU A 428 16.04 3.22 1.55
C LEU A 428 15.55 1.90 2.11
N TYR A 429 15.60 0.79 1.36
CA TYR A 429 15.26 -0.52 1.90
C TYR A 429 16.16 -0.90 3.06
N LYS A 430 17.47 -0.68 2.94
CA LYS A 430 18.42 -0.86 4.04
C LYS A 430 18.01 -0.05 5.26
N LEU A 431 17.77 1.25 5.08
CA LEU A 431 17.48 2.14 6.18
C LEU A 431 16.12 1.84 6.82
N ALA A 432 15.14 1.43 6.03
CA ALA A 432 13.86 0.94 6.50
C ALA A 432 14.00 -0.36 7.32
N VAL A 433 14.79 -1.32 6.84
CA VAL A 433 15.15 -2.54 7.58
C VAL A 433 15.84 -2.17 8.90
N ASP A 434 16.81 -1.25 8.88
CA ASP A 434 17.51 -0.80 10.08
C ASP A 434 16.55 -0.13 11.08
N VAL A 435 15.62 0.72 10.61
CA VAL A 435 14.60 1.36 11.43
C VAL A 435 13.66 0.33 12.05
N LEU A 436 13.18 -0.64 11.28
CA LEU A 436 12.27 -1.67 11.78
C LEU A 436 12.99 -2.64 12.74
N ALA A 437 14.24 -3.00 12.46
CA ALA A 437 15.07 -3.83 13.34
C ALA A 437 15.40 -3.11 14.66
N ARG A 438 15.62 -1.79 14.65
CA ARG A 438 15.81 -0.99 15.87
C ARG A 438 14.63 -1.08 16.84
N ARG A 439 13.42 -1.36 16.38
CA ARG A 439 12.26 -1.55 17.27
C ARG A 439 12.44 -2.76 18.19
N TRP A 440 13.13 -3.79 17.73
CA TRP A 440 13.50 -4.93 18.55
C TRP A 440 14.64 -4.62 19.54
N ARG A 441 15.31 -3.48 19.42
CA ARG A 441 16.43 -3.10 20.29
C ARG A 441 15.99 -2.29 21.52
N LYS A 442 14.84 -1.62 21.46
CA LYS A 442 14.35 -0.74 22.53
C LYS A 442 13.52 -1.52 23.54
N HIS A 443 13.99 -1.54 24.79
CA HIS A 443 13.18 -1.87 25.96
C HIS A 443 12.09 -0.80 26.14
N HIS A 444 10.81 -1.18 26.19
CA HIS A 444 9.80 -0.27 26.71
C HIS A 444 9.72 -0.44 28.23
N ILE A 445 9.78 0.67 28.97
CA ILE A 445 9.41 0.71 30.39
C ILE A 445 7.92 0.34 30.46
N GLY A 446 7.61 -0.85 30.97
CA GLY A 446 6.26 -1.43 31.02
C GLY A 446 6.06 -2.70 30.18
N ASP A 447 7.07 -3.16 29.42
CA ASP A 447 7.02 -4.49 28.81
C ASP A 447 6.98 -5.57 29.89
N THR A 448 5.94 -6.40 29.87
CA THR A 448 5.74 -7.52 30.80
C THR A 448 6.63 -8.73 30.48
N LEU A 449 7.40 -8.66 29.39
CA LEU A 449 8.25 -9.73 28.88
C LEU A 449 9.65 -9.64 29.47
N VAL A 450 9.95 -10.55 30.41
CA VAL A 450 11.30 -10.82 30.87
C VAL A 450 11.99 -11.69 29.83
N TYR A 451 13.05 -11.19 29.20
CA TYR A 451 13.88 -11.96 28.27
C TYR A 451 15.34 -12.01 28.72
N SER A 452 16.08 -12.97 28.18
CA SER A 452 17.44 -13.30 28.58
C SER A 452 18.44 -12.22 28.17
N GLU A 453 19.52 -12.11 28.96
CA GLU A 453 20.65 -11.24 28.63
C GLU A 453 21.31 -11.63 27.30
N LYS A 454 21.29 -12.93 26.97
CA LYS A 454 21.74 -13.45 25.66
C LYS A 454 20.92 -12.86 24.51
N LEU A 455 19.58 -12.83 24.62
CA LEU A 455 18.72 -12.27 23.58
C LEU A 455 18.94 -10.75 23.45
N SER A 456 19.04 -10.04 24.58
CA SER A 456 19.36 -8.61 24.59
C SER A 456 20.69 -8.31 23.90
N SER A 457 21.72 -9.13 24.14
CA SER A 457 23.01 -9.00 23.47
C SER A 457 22.92 -9.29 21.97
N PHE A 458 22.17 -10.33 21.57
CA PHE A 458 21.97 -10.69 20.16
C PHE A 458 21.24 -9.58 19.38
N LEU A 459 20.16 -9.03 19.95
CA LEU A 459 19.37 -7.98 19.30
C LEU A 459 20.17 -6.68 19.06
N LYS A 460 21.23 -6.46 19.83
CA LYS A 460 22.16 -5.32 19.64
C LYS A 460 23.29 -5.61 18.65
N ASP A 461 23.51 -6.87 18.29
CA ASP A 461 24.57 -7.29 17.37
C ASP A 461 24.06 -7.37 15.94
N ASP A 462 24.17 -6.25 15.23
CA ASP A 462 23.75 -6.15 13.82
C ASP A 462 24.53 -7.08 12.88
N THR A 463 25.74 -7.50 13.28
CA THR A 463 26.57 -8.42 12.48
C THR A 463 26.02 -9.85 12.49
N ARG A 464 25.15 -10.19 13.44
CA ARG A 464 24.46 -11.49 13.52
C ARG A 464 22.97 -11.39 13.22
N LEU A 465 22.30 -10.35 13.71
CA LEU A 465 20.87 -10.15 13.52
C LEU A 465 20.48 -9.98 12.04
N LEU A 466 21.18 -9.11 11.29
CA LEU A 466 20.85 -8.88 9.89
C LEU A 466 21.09 -10.12 9.02
N PRO A 467 22.25 -10.83 9.10
CA PRO A 467 22.43 -12.09 8.37
C PRO A 467 21.40 -13.17 8.70
N ALA A 468 20.93 -13.24 9.95
CA ALA A 468 19.86 -14.14 10.33
C ALA A 468 18.54 -13.80 9.61
N LEU A 469 18.16 -12.52 9.58
CA LEU A 469 16.98 -12.05 8.85
C LEU A 469 17.10 -12.25 7.34
N GLU A 470 18.27 -11.97 6.77
CA GLU A 470 18.60 -12.23 5.36
C GLU A 470 18.40 -13.71 5.01
N ARG A 471 18.90 -14.62 5.87
CA ARG A 471 18.74 -16.07 5.67
C ARG A 471 17.30 -16.52 5.77
N LEU A 472 16.54 -16.01 6.75
CA LEU A 472 15.10 -16.28 6.88
C LEU A 472 14.36 -15.76 5.63
N ALA A 473 14.61 -14.53 5.19
CA ALA A 473 13.98 -13.96 4.00
C ALA A 473 14.23 -14.79 2.74
N TYR A 474 15.47 -15.25 2.55
CA TYR A 474 15.83 -16.15 1.45
C TYR A 474 15.07 -17.48 1.52
N GLU A 475 14.92 -18.06 2.70
CA GLU A 475 14.15 -19.30 2.87
C GLU A 475 12.65 -19.09 2.66
N ALA A 476 12.10 -17.99 3.17
CA ALA A 476 10.70 -17.60 2.98
C ALA A 476 10.38 -17.48 1.49
N HIS A 477 11.22 -16.76 0.74
CA HIS A 477 11.08 -16.57 -0.70
C HIS A 477 11.27 -17.88 -1.49
N THR A 478 12.16 -18.77 -1.04
CA THR A 478 12.29 -20.10 -1.64
C THR A 478 11.04 -20.96 -1.40
N THR A 479 10.51 -20.94 -0.18
CA THR A 479 9.34 -21.72 0.22
C THR A 479 8.09 -21.26 -0.51
N GLU A 480 7.89 -19.95 -0.66
CA GLU A 480 6.80 -19.35 -1.42
C GLU A 480 6.75 -19.89 -2.87
N ARG A 481 7.91 -19.94 -3.53
CA ARG A 481 8.03 -20.46 -4.91
C ARG A 481 7.66 -21.94 -4.99
N ILE A 482 8.19 -22.76 -4.08
CA ILE A 482 7.99 -24.22 -4.10
C ILE A 482 6.53 -24.55 -3.84
N ASN A 483 5.94 -23.91 -2.84
CA ASN A 483 4.59 -24.22 -2.38
C ASN A 483 3.51 -23.49 -3.19
N ARG A 484 3.85 -22.47 -3.99
CA ARG A 484 2.92 -21.59 -4.74
C ARG A 484 1.80 -21.00 -3.86
N LYS A 485 2.06 -20.88 -2.56
CA LYS A 485 1.12 -20.42 -1.53
C LYS A 485 1.69 -19.14 -0.90
N SER A 486 2.05 -19.20 0.39
CA SER A 486 2.70 -18.12 1.12
C SER A 486 4.19 -18.40 1.35
N GLY A 487 4.99 -17.33 1.46
CA GLY A 487 6.38 -17.38 1.94
C GLY A 487 6.49 -17.60 3.46
N ASP A 488 5.49 -18.22 4.07
CA ASP A 488 5.46 -18.42 5.50
C ASP A 488 6.44 -19.53 5.89
N LEU A 489 7.32 -19.22 6.82
CA LEU A 489 8.28 -20.13 7.39
C LEU A 489 7.68 -20.84 8.59
N GLU A 490 7.56 -22.15 8.51
CA GLU A 490 7.23 -22.97 9.67
C GLU A 490 8.18 -22.67 10.82
N ARG A 491 7.62 -22.54 12.03
CA ARG A 491 8.40 -22.17 13.21
C ARG A 491 9.60 -23.09 13.47
N MET A 492 9.43 -24.40 13.29
CA MET A 492 10.51 -25.37 13.46
C MET A 492 11.61 -25.15 12.42
N LYS A 493 11.24 -24.93 11.16
CA LYS A 493 12.21 -24.60 10.10
C LYS A 493 12.95 -23.28 10.36
N ALA A 494 12.25 -22.26 10.87
CA ALA A 494 12.87 -21.00 11.26
C ALA A 494 13.85 -21.20 12.44
N ARG A 495 13.49 -22.00 13.43
CA ARG A 495 14.37 -22.38 14.54
C ARG A 495 15.63 -23.09 14.03
N ASP A 496 15.47 -24.11 13.17
CA ASP A 496 16.57 -24.91 12.61
C ASP A 496 17.56 -24.07 11.79
N ILE A 497 17.06 -23.02 11.16
CA ILE A 497 17.91 -22.06 10.46
C ILE A 497 18.68 -21.20 11.46
N LEU A 498 18.02 -20.73 12.51
CA LEU A 498 18.60 -19.81 13.48
C LEU A 498 19.59 -20.49 14.45
N GLU A 499 19.44 -21.79 14.71
CA GLU A 499 20.33 -22.53 15.62
C GLU A 499 21.77 -22.71 15.08
N ASP A 500 22.00 -22.49 13.78
CA ASP A 500 23.33 -22.52 13.18
C ASP A 500 24.28 -21.53 13.88
N ASP A 501 25.53 -21.97 14.12
CA ASP A 501 26.58 -21.19 14.78
C ASP A 501 26.85 -19.83 14.11
N GLN A 502 26.62 -19.74 12.80
CA GLN A 502 26.76 -18.48 12.05
C GLN A 502 25.70 -17.42 12.45
N TYR A 503 24.59 -17.84 13.07
CA TYR A 503 23.49 -16.98 13.49
C TYR A 503 23.39 -16.93 15.01
N LEU A 504 22.53 -17.73 15.67
CA LEU A 504 22.34 -17.69 17.13
C LEU A 504 23.20 -18.74 17.85
N GLY A 505 23.48 -19.89 17.23
CA GLY A 505 24.28 -20.98 17.81
C GLY A 505 23.65 -21.65 19.04
N ASP A 506 22.39 -21.35 19.35
CA ASP A 506 21.69 -21.86 20.53
C ASP A 506 20.19 -22.05 20.18
N PRO A 507 19.66 -23.29 20.17
CA PRO A 507 18.28 -23.55 19.79
C PRO A 507 17.27 -22.95 20.78
N LEU A 508 17.63 -22.80 22.05
CA LEU A 508 16.76 -22.16 23.04
C LEU A 508 16.71 -20.65 22.80
N LEU A 509 17.84 -20.04 22.45
CA LEU A 509 17.89 -18.63 22.07
C LEU A 509 17.11 -18.37 20.77
N ALA A 510 17.14 -19.31 19.82
CA ALA A 510 16.33 -19.24 18.60
C ALA A 510 14.82 -19.26 18.90
N ILE A 511 14.38 -20.14 19.78
CA ILE A 511 12.98 -20.18 20.26
C ILE A 511 12.61 -18.86 20.94
N GLU A 512 13.49 -18.37 21.82
CA GLU A 512 13.25 -17.12 22.56
C GLU A 512 13.17 -15.91 21.62
N PHE A 513 14.06 -15.83 20.61
CA PHE A 513 14.01 -14.81 19.58
C PHE A 513 12.70 -14.86 18.79
N LEU A 514 12.28 -16.05 18.37
CA LEU A 514 11.03 -16.26 17.64
C LEU A 514 9.79 -15.86 18.48
N ASP A 515 9.80 -16.12 19.79
CA ASP A 515 8.74 -15.69 20.72
C ASP A 515 8.73 -14.17 20.91
N TYR A 516 9.92 -13.56 20.92
CA TYR A 516 10.10 -12.12 21.08
C TYR A 516 9.60 -11.34 19.86
N VAL A 517 10.00 -11.75 18.64
CA VAL A 517 9.63 -11.03 17.41
C VAL A 517 8.13 -11.12 17.09
N ASP A 518 7.46 -12.20 17.48
CA ASP A 518 6.00 -12.34 17.32
C ASP A 518 5.23 -11.22 18.06
N GLN A 519 5.73 -10.84 19.24
CA GLN A 519 5.09 -9.87 20.12
C GLN A 519 5.45 -8.42 19.78
N LYS A 520 6.41 -8.21 18.86
CA LYS A 520 6.89 -6.90 18.45
C LYS A 520 6.74 -6.74 16.95
N SER A 521 5.72 -5.99 16.52
CA SER A 521 5.53 -5.72 15.08
C SER A 521 6.82 -5.15 14.46
N GLY A 522 7.34 -5.81 13.43
CA GLY A 522 8.66 -5.52 12.86
C GLY A 522 8.85 -6.25 11.53
N LEU A 523 10.07 -6.67 11.22
CA LEU A 523 10.41 -7.32 9.95
C LEU A 523 9.92 -8.77 9.82
N LEU A 524 9.50 -9.39 10.92
CA LEU A 524 8.99 -10.75 10.95
C LEU A 524 7.72 -10.80 11.80
N THR A 525 6.65 -11.37 11.26
CA THR A 525 5.34 -11.46 11.92
C THR A 525 4.94 -12.92 12.08
N GLY A 526 4.56 -13.33 13.30
CA GLY A 526 4.03 -14.66 13.53
C GLY A 526 2.62 -14.83 12.98
N LYS A 527 2.26 -16.05 12.60
CA LYS A 527 0.96 -16.43 12.05
C LYS A 527 0.36 -17.61 12.82
N GLY A 528 -0.86 -17.40 13.31
CA GLY A 528 -1.63 -18.31 14.18
C GLY A 528 -0.89 -18.77 15.42
N GLY A 529 -1.31 -19.88 16.04
CA GLY A 529 -0.73 -20.40 17.29
C GLY A 529 -1.14 -19.59 18.53
N LYS A 530 -0.64 -19.94 19.72
CA LYS A 530 -0.93 -19.12 20.93
C LYS A 530 -0.12 -17.83 20.86
N LEU A 531 -0.58 -16.77 21.55
CA LEU A 531 0.20 -15.55 21.73
C LEU A 531 1.63 -15.90 22.21
N SER A 532 2.67 -15.41 21.52
CA SER A 532 4.08 -15.75 21.76
C SER A 532 4.51 -17.15 21.33
N LYS A 533 3.69 -17.92 20.59
CA LYS A 533 4.02 -19.25 20.05
C LYS A 533 3.34 -19.48 18.70
N PRO A 534 3.69 -18.70 17.66
CA PRO A 534 3.06 -18.84 16.36
C PRO A 534 3.47 -20.12 15.64
N VAL A 535 2.64 -20.59 14.71
CA VAL A 535 2.91 -21.83 13.96
C VAL A 535 3.88 -21.56 12.81
N SER A 536 3.80 -20.38 12.22
CA SER A 536 4.70 -19.93 11.16
C SER A 536 5.01 -18.43 11.28
N TYR A 537 5.99 -17.96 10.50
CA TYR A 537 6.44 -16.58 10.44
C TYR A 537 6.46 -16.10 9.00
N GLY A 538 6.08 -14.85 8.75
CA GLY A 538 6.17 -14.23 7.43
C GLY A 538 6.80 -12.84 7.50
N PHE A 539 7.25 -12.34 6.35
CA PHE A 539 7.66 -10.95 6.23
C PHE A 539 6.42 -10.08 5.99
N PRO A 540 6.34 -8.90 6.64
CA PRO A 540 5.19 -8.02 6.51
C PRO A 540 5.03 -7.52 5.09
N HIS A 541 6.12 -7.36 4.32
CA HIS A 541 6.08 -6.90 2.93
C HIS A 541 7.01 -7.74 2.04
N ARG A 542 6.53 -8.11 0.85
CA ARG A 542 7.28 -8.94 -0.11
C ARG A 542 8.59 -8.28 -0.54
N THR A 543 8.60 -6.96 -0.74
CA THR A 543 9.86 -6.30 -1.15
C THR A 543 10.92 -6.28 -0.05
N PHE A 544 10.56 -6.28 1.25
CA PHE A 544 11.56 -6.50 2.31
C PHE A 544 12.10 -7.93 2.29
N GLN A 545 11.24 -8.91 2.03
CA GLN A 545 11.66 -10.29 1.83
C GLN A 545 12.61 -10.41 0.63
N GLU A 546 12.30 -9.78 -0.50
CA GLU A 546 13.13 -9.79 -1.71
C GLU A 546 14.46 -9.05 -1.50
N TYR A 547 14.43 -7.88 -0.86
CA TYR A 547 15.64 -7.13 -0.50
C TYR A 547 16.57 -7.97 0.39
N LEU A 548 16.06 -8.49 1.51
CA LEU A 548 16.83 -9.30 2.45
C LEU A 548 17.30 -10.63 1.83
N ALA A 549 16.48 -11.26 0.98
CA ALA A 549 16.89 -12.43 0.22
C ALA A 549 18.00 -12.12 -0.79
N GLY A 550 17.94 -10.94 -1.42
CA GLY A 550 18.98 -10.39 -2.29
C GLY A 550 20.30 -10.17 -1.56
N CYS A 551 20.24 -9.53 -0.38
CA CYS A 551 21.39 -9.35 0.51
C CYS A 551 22.01 -10.70 0.92
N HIS A 552 21.17 -11.69 1.24
CA HIS A 552 21.64 -13.05 1.52
C HIS A 552 22.39 -13.64 0.33
N ILE A 553 21.83 -13.57 -0.89
CA ILE A 553 22.49 -14.11 -2.09
C ILE A 553 23.84 -13.43 -2.31
N ALA A 554 23.86 -12.10 -2.26
CA ALA A 554 25.03 -11.27 -2.50
C ALA A 554 26.13 -11.45 -1.42
N GLY A 555 25.76 -11.73 -0.18
CA GLY A 555 26.70 -11.89 0.94
C GLY A 555 27.38 -13.26 1.02
N GLN A 556 27.04 -14.21 0.15
CA GLN A 556 27.49 -15.60 0.26
C GLN A 556 28.69 -15.88 -0.65
N ARG A 557 29.63 -16.71 -0.18
CA ARG A 557 30.77 -17.16 -1.01
C ARG A 557 30.32 -17.86 -2.30
N SER A 558 29.13 -18.48 -2.28
CA SER A 558 28.51 -19.16 -3.40
C SER A 558 27.52 -18.28 -4.20
N ALA A 559 27.61 -16.95 -4.10
CA ALA A 559 26.69 -15.99 -4.73
C ALA A 559 26.43 -16.33 -6.20
N ILE A 560 27.48 -16.50 -7.00
CA ILE A 560 27.39 -16.80 -8.44
C ILE A 560 26.55 -18.05 -8.70
N TRP A 561 26.87 -19.16 -8.00
CA TRP A 561 26.12 -20.41 -8.16
C TRP A 561 24.66 -20.25 -7.77
N LYS A 562 24.37 -19.55 -6.67
CA LYS A 562 22.99 -19.26 -6.25
C LYS A 562 22.26 -18.45 -7.32
N ILE A 563 22.88 -17.40 -7.88
CA ILE A 563 22.29 -16.55 -8.92
C ILE A 563 22.00 -17.39 -10.17
N MET A 564 22.96 -18.17 -10.66
CA MET A 564 22.77 -19.04 -11.83
C MET A 564 21.64 -20.05 -11.61
N LYS A 565 21.59 -20.67 -10.42
CA LYS A 565 20.48 -21.56 -10.04
C LYS A 565 19.13 -20.82 -10.06
N ARG A 566 19.07 -19.59 -9.56
CA ARG A 566 17.82 -18.79 -9.55
C ARG A 566 17.39 -18.34 -10.93
N ALA A 567 18.31 -18.06 -11.85
CA ALA A 567 17.99 -17.72 -13.23
C ALA A 567 17.24 -18.86 -13.97
N ALA A 568 17.51 -20.12 -13.59
CA ALA A 568 16.79 -21.29 -14.11
C ALA A 568 15.35 -21.43 -13.57
N GLU A 569 14.98 -20.68 -12.52
CA GLU A 569 13.66 -20.74 -11.88
C GLU A 569 12.66 -19.69 -12.43
N GLY A 570 13.01 -18.99 -13.51
CA GLY A 570 12.18 -17.95 -14.12
C GLY A 570 12.40 -16.56 -13.52
N ASN A 571 11.47 -15.63 -13.79
CA ASN A 571 11.57 -14.22 -13.39
C ASN A 571 11.26 -13.97 -11.88
N TYR A 572 10.87 -15.01 -11.13
CA TYR A 572 10.45 -14.88 -9.72
C TYR A 572 11.51 -14.23 -8.83
N TRP A 573 12.79 -14.53 -9.07
CA TRP A 573 13.93 -14.04 -8.27
C TRP A 573 14.55 -12.74 -8.80
N ALA A 574 14.09 -12.21 -9.94
CA ALA A 574 14.78 -11.10 -10.60
C ALA A 574 14.88 -9.86 -9.70
N THR A 575 13.79 -9.48 -9.01
CA THR A 575 13.80 -8.35 -8.07
C THR A 575 14.79 -8.58 -6.93
N ALA A 576 14.79 -9.76 -6.30
CA ALA A 576 15.71 -10.06 -5.19
C ALA A 576 17.17 -10.03 -5.65
N VAL A 577 17.48 -10.62 -6.81
CA VAL A 577 18.84 -10.63 -7.37
C VAL A 577 19.27 -9.20 -7.76
N GLN A 578 18.39 -8.42 -8.39
CA GLN A 578 18.65 -7.03 -8.75
C GLN A 578 18.93 -6.16 -7.53
N LEU A 579 18.14 -6.30 -6.46
CA LEU A 579 18.37 -5.60 -5.19
C LEU A 579 19.68 -6.04 -4.54
N GLY A 580 20.07 -7.32 -4.66
CA GLY A 580 21.38 -7.80 -4.24
C GLY A 580 22.54 -7.16 -5.00
N PHE A 581 22.40 -6.92 -6.30
CA PHE A 581 23.40 -6.20 -7.09
C PHE A 581 23.51 -4.73 -6.68
N GLU A 582 22.36 -4.07 -6.50
CA GLU A 582 22.29 -2.69 -6.03
C GLU A 582 22.89 -2.54 -4.62
N GLU A 583 22.68 -3.52 -3.73
CA GLU A 583 23.25 -3.54 -2.38
C GLU A 583 24.79 -3.66 -2.43
N LEU A 584 25.32 -4.53 -3.28
CA LEU A 584 26.76 -4.63 -3.51
C LEU A 584 27.34 -3.32 -4.04
N TYR A 585 26.63 -2.66 -4.94
CA TYR A 585 27.09 -1.44 -5.60
C TYR A 585 27.01 -0.21 -4.68
N TYR A 586 25.80 0.15 -4.23
CA TYR A 586 25.54 1.41 -3.55
C TYR A 586 25.86 1.37 -2.06
N THR A 587 25.67 0.22 -1.41
CA THR A 587 25.85 0.11 0.04
C THR A 587 27.22 -0.45 0.41
N ARG A 588 27.54 -1.65 -0.10
CA ARG A 588 28.78 -2.36 0.26
C ARG A 588 29.99 -1.88 -0.55
N ARG A 589 29.75 -1.11 -1.63
CA ARG A 589 30.77 -0.55 -2.54
C ARG A 589 31.78 -1.61 -3.03
N ASN A 590 31.27 -2.80 -3.35
CA ASN A 590 32.07 -3.96 -3.73
C ASN A 590 31.93 -4.26 -5.22
N GLU A 591 32.50 -3.38 -6.02
CA GLU A 591 32.40 -3.41 -7.48
C GLU A 591 33.19 -4.57 -8.09
N ASN A 592 34.30 -4.98 -7.47
CA ASN A 592 35.08 -6.13 -7.91
C ASN A 592 34.27 -7.44 -7.88
N SER A 593 33.44 -7.62 -6.84
CA SER A 593 32.55 -8.78 -6.78
C SER A 593 31.46 -8.70 -7.85
N LEU A 594 30.96 -7.51 -8.16
CA LEU A 594 30.00 -7.32 -9.26
C LEU A 594 30.62 -7.63 -10.62
N LEU A 595 31.86 -7.22 -10.88
CA LEU A 595 32.59 -7.56 -12.10
C LEU A 595 32.77 -9.09 -12.23
N ASP A 596 33.22 -9.77 -11.18
CA ASP A 596 33.38 -11.24 -11.17
C ASP A 596 32.04 -11.96 -11.41
N ILE A 597 30.95 -11.50 -10.78
CA ILE A 597 29.60 -12.03 -11.04
C ILE A 597 29.21 -11.79 -12.50
N ALA A 598 29.34 -10.55 -13.00
CA ALA A 598 28.95 -10.17 -14.34
C ALA A 598 29.66 -11.01 -15.41
N TYR A 599 30.98 -11.19 -15.26
CA TYR A 599 31.79 -11.95 -16.21
C TYR A 599 31.42 -13.43 -16.24
N ARG A 600 31.10 -14.02 -15.07
CA ARG A 600 30.70 -15.43 -14.97
C ARG A 600 29.27 -15.69 -15.42
N LEU A 601 28.37 -14.70 -15.32
CA LEU A 601 27.00 -14.80 -15.81
C LEU A 601 26.91 -14.68 -17.34
N CYS A 602 27.92 -14.13 -18.02
CA CYS A 602 28.01 -14.08 -19.47
C CYS A 602 29.40 -14.57 -19.94
N PRO A 603 29.68 -15.88 -19.84
CA PRO A 603 31.00 -16.43 -20.19
C PRO A 603 31.21 -16.50 -21.72
N LYS A 604 30.12 -16.61 -22.49
CA LYS A 604 30.08 -16.66 -23.96
C LYS A 604 28.97 -15.74 -24.49
N ALA A 605 28.95 -15.48 -25.79
CA ALA A 605 27.92 -14.63 -26.42
C ALA A 605 26.62 -15.42 -26.63
N GLU A 606 26.70 -16.65 -27.14
CA GLU A 606 25.54 -17.51 -27.36
C GLU A 606 25.07 -18.13 -26.04
N ALA A 607 23.79 -17.97 -25.71
CA ALA A 607 23.16 -18.58 -24.55
C ALA A 607 22.44 -19.90 -24.94
N ASP A 608 22.65 -20.95 -24.15
CA ASP A 608 21.99 -22.25 -24.33
C ASP A 608 20.67 -22.32 -23.55
N GLY A 609 19.62 -21.73 -24.12
CA GLY A 609 18.26 -21.80 -23.60
C GLY A 609 17.95 -20.74 -22.53
N ILE A 610 16.70 -20.77 -22.06
CA ILE A 610 16.10 -19.65 -21.32
C ILE A 610 16.81 -19.31 -20.00
N ALA A 611 17.46 -20.30 -19.36
CA ALA A 611 18.18 -20.08 -18.12
C ALA A 611 19.48 -19.29 -18.33
N GLU A 612 20.26 -19.63 -19.36
CA GLU A 612 21.48 -18.87 -19.72
C GLU A 612 21.12 -17.50 -20.30
N GLU A 613 20.06 -17.41 -21.12
CA GLU A 613 19.57 -16.12 -21.63
C GLU A 613 19.25 -15.14 -20.48
N ARG A 614 18.62 -15.63 -19.42
CA ARG A 614 18.33 -14.84 -18.22
C ARG A 614 19.59 -14.47 -17.43
N GLN A 615 20.58 -15.36 -17.37
CA GLN A 615 21.88 -15.04 -16.76
C GLN A 615 22.58 -13.91 -17.52
N HIS A 616 22.55 -13.92 -18.85
CA HIS A 616 23.13 -12.89 -19.69
C HIS A 616 22.37 -11.55 -19.54
N LEU A 617 21.04 -11.59 -19.41
CA LEU A 617 20.24 -10.41 -19.06
C LEU A 617 20.65 -9.86 -17.68
N TRP A 618 20.76 -10.69 -16.65
CA TRP A 618 21.18 -10.24 -15.30
C TRP A 618 22.62 -9.73 -15.27
N SER A 619 23.51 -10.33 -16.06
CA SER A 619 24.87 -9.82 -16.33
C SER A 619 24.83 -8.39 -16.89
N SER A 620 23.90 -8.11 -17.81
CA SER A 620 23.70 -6.76 -18.33
C SER A 620 23.14 -5.76 -17.32
N ASN A 621 22.35 -6.22 -16.35
CA ASN A 621 21.88 -5.37 -15.27
C ASN A 621 23.01 -4.90 -14.37
N ILE A 622 24.00 -5.77 -14.09
CA ILE A 622 25.22 -5.37 -13.41
C ILE A 622 26.01 -4.38 -14.27
N ALA A 623 26.14 -4.65 -15.57
CA ALA A 623 26.89 -3.77 -16.46
C ALA A 623 26.29 -2.37 -16.57
N LYS A 624 24.94 -2.27 -16.57
CA LYS A 624 24.19 -1.02 -16.48
C LYS A 624 24.48 -0.25 -15.18
N LEU A 625 24.58 -0.95 -14.05
CA LEU A 625 24.89 -0.33 -12.74
C LEU A 625 26.32 0.25 -12.70
N LEU A 626 27.30 -0.52 -13.18
CA LEU A 626 28.72 -0.12 -13.15
C LEU A 626 29.05 0.94 -14.20
N GLY A 627 28.39 0.90 -15.36
CA GLY A 627 28.67 1.74 -16.51
C GLY A 627 29.81 1.20 -17.40
N ALA A 628 29.70 1.43 -18.71
CA ALA A 628 30.62 0.86 -19.70
C ALA A 628 32.07 1.33 -19.51
N GLU A 629 32.30 2.61 -19.23
CA GLU A 629 33.65 3.18 -19.07
C GLU A 629 34.40 2.55 -17.90
N LYS A 630 33.69 2.29 -16.79
CA LYS A 630 34.26 1.64 -15.62
C LYS A 630 34.66 0.20 -15.90
N ILE A 631 33.81 -0.52 -16.63
CA ILE A 631 34.09 -1.90 -17.03
C ILE A 631 35.31 -1.93 -17.96
N LYS A 632 35.38 -1.05 -18.97
CA LYS A 632 36.54 -0.96 -19.89
C LYS A 632 37.86 -0.73 -19.16
N ALA A 633 37.83 0.00 -18.04
CA ALA A 633 39.01 0.27 -17.23
C ALA A 633 39.54 -0.97 -16.47
N ASP A 634 38.70 -2.01 -16.28
CA ASP A 634 39.18 -3.28 -15.72
C ASP A 634 39.97 -4.06 -16.77
N THR A 635 41.27 -4.16 -16.53
CA THR A 635 42.25 -4.85 -17.39
C THR A 635 42.87 -6.05 -16.69
N ILE A 636 42.38 -6.41 -15.49
CA ILE A 636 42.94 -7.49 -14.66
C ILE A 636 42.58 -8.86 -15.26
N ASP A 637 41.33 -9.03 -15.70
CA ASP A 637 40.85 -10.26 -16.35
C ASP A 637 40.89 -10.11 -17.88
N PRO A 638 41.67 -10.94 -18.62
CA PRO A 638 41.67 -10.94 -20.09
C PRO A 638 40.31 -11.21 -20.73
N ALA A 639 39.41 -11.92 -20.03
CA ALA A 639 38.04 -12.18 -20.48
C ALA A 639 37.04 -11.08 -20.04
N GLY A 640 37.50 -10.15 -19.18
CA GLY A 640 36.77 -9.01 -18.66
C GLY A 640 36.86 -7.77 -19.55
N GLY A 641 36.67 -6.59 -18.94
CA GLY A 641 36.85 -5.31 -19.59
C GLY A 641 36.06 -5.12 -20.90
N THR A 642 36.77 -4.63 -21.92
CA THR A 642 36.21 -4.43 -23.28
C THR A 642 35.75 -5.75 -23.91
N ALA A 643 36.51 -6.84 -23.72
CA ALA A 643 36.17 -8.14 -24.28
C ALA A 643 34.85 -8.69 -23.73
N TYR A 644 34.57 -8.43 -22.45
CA TYR A 644 33.27 -8.72 -21.84
C TYR A 644 32.14 -7.86 -22.43
N LEU A 645 32.32 -6.55 -22.57
CA LEU A 645 31.27 -5.68 -23.13
C LEU A 645 30.90 -6.07 -24.56
N ASP A 646 31.87 -6.37 -25.41
CA ASP A 646 31.61 -6.80 -26.79
C ASP A 646 30.91 -8.16 -26.87
N ARG A 647 31.21 -9.05 -25.92
CA ARG A 647 30.53 -10.34 -25.77
C ARG A 647 29.09 -10.15 -25.28
N LEU A 648 28.90 -9.34 -24.24
CA LEU A 648 27.59 -9.05 -23.66
C LEU A 648 26.66 -8.38 -24.68
N ARG A 649 27.15 -7.37 -25.42
CA ARG A 649 26.36 -6.67 -26.45
C ARG A 649 25.88 -7.61 -27.55
N ARG A 650 26.76 -8.48 -28.05
CA ARG A 650 26.39 -9.53 -29.02
C ARG A 650 25.34 -10.48 -28.44
N SER A 651 25.49 -10.85 -27.17
CA SER A 651 24.50 -11.68 -26.51
C SER A 651 23.14 -11.01 -26.41
N LEU A 652 23.08 -9.77 -25.90
CA LEU A 652 21.82 -9.02 -25.77
C LEU A 652 21.11 -8.82 -27.12
N ALA A 653 21.86 -8.60 -28.20
CA ALA A 653 21.30 -8.53 -29.54
C ALA A 653 20.61 -9.84 -29.95
N GLN A 654 21.17 -11.00 -29.59
CA GLN A 654 20.54 -12.31 -29.79
C GLN A 654 19.29 -12.47 -28.92
N LEU A 655 19.32 -12.00 -27.67
CA LEU A 655 18.19 -12.10 -26.73
C LEU A 655 16.92 -11.39 -27.23
N LEU A 656 17.03 -10.36 -28.08
CA LEU A 656 15.87 -9.64 -28.63
C LEU A 656 14.89 -10.57 -29.38
N SER A 657 15.42 -11.65 -29.96
CA SER A 657 14.65 -12.73 -30.62
C SER A 657 14.77 -14.07 -29.91
N GLY A 658 15.24 -14.07 -28.66
CA GLY A 658 15.46 -15.25 -27.83
C GLY A 658 14.18 -15.85 -27.25
N LYS A 659 14.35 -16.80 -26.33
CA LYS A 659 13.28 -17.56 -25.66
C LYS A 659 12.75 -16.87 -24.41
N LEU A 660 13.37 -15.78 -23.96
CA LEU A 660 12.88 -14.98 -22.85
C LEU A 660 11.46 -14.44 -23.09
N PRO A 661 10.65 -14.30 -22.02
CA PRO A 661 9.39 -13.54 -22.04
C PRO A 661 9.59 -12.13 -22.59
N PHE A 662 8.52 -11.54 -23.12
CA PHE A 662 8.57 -10.21 -23.75
C PHE A 662 9.22 -9.15 -22.86
N GLU A 663 8.79 -9.04 -21.60
CA GLU A 663 9.30 -8.04 -20.64
C GLU A 663 10.83 -8.11 -20.49
N GLU A 664 11.36 -9.33 -20.38
CA GLU A 664 12.80 -9.61 -20.23
C GLU A 664 13.57 -9.30 -21.54
N ARG A 665 12.97 -9.56 -22.71
CA ARG A 665 13.56 -9.18 -24.01
C ARG A 665 13.56 -7.66 -24.20
N ALA A 666 12.49 -6.98 -23.81
CA ALA A 666 12.41 -5.52 -23.83
C ALA A 666 13.45 -4.89 -22.89
N GLU A 667 13.68 -5.49 -21.71
CA GLU A 667 14.76 -5.07 -20.82
C GLU A 667 16.14 -5.28 -21.43
N ALA A 668 16.39 -6.42 -22.10
CA ALA A 668 17.64 -6.66 -22.83
C ALA A 668 17.90 -5.57 -23.88
N GLY A 669 16.87 -5.16 -24.64
CA GLY A 669 16.95 -4.10 -25.62
C GLY A 669 17.29 -2.73 -25.02
N ARG A 670 16.64 -2.35 -23.92
CA ARG A 670 16.95 -1.12 -23.17
C ARG A 670 18.37 -1.13 -22.60
N ASN A 671 18.81 -2.26 -22.05
CA ASN A 671 20.17 -2.39 -21.51
C ASN A 671 21.21 -2.30 -22.64
N LEU A 672 20.96 -2.93 -23.78
CA LEU A 672 21.82 -2.86 -24.96
C LEU A 672 21.98 -1.42 -25.46
N ALA A 673 20.85 -0.71 -25.61
CA ALA A 673 20.84 0.71 -26.01
C ALA A 673 21.67 1.60 -25.08
N LYS A 674 21.56 1.40 -23.76
CA LYS A 674 22.30 2.19 -22.76
C LYS A 674 23.82 1.91 -22.76
N MET A 675 24.25 0.72 -23.18
CA MET A 675 25.65 0.30 -23.13
C MET A 675 26.41 0.44 -24.45
N GLY A 676 25.71 0.66 -25.56
CA GLY A 676 26.29 0.78 -26.89
C GLY A 676 26.37 2.22 -27.38
N THR A 677 27.52 2.60 -27.92
CA THR A 677 27.63 3.79 -28.79
C THR A 677 26.99 3.52 -30.16
N GLU A 678 26.74 4.56 -30.95
CA GLU A 678 26.21 4.44 -32.33
C GLU A 678 27.05 3.46 -33.16
N GLN A 679 28.37 3.62 -33.14
CA GLN A 679 29.30 2.76 -33.88
C GLN A 679 29.26 1.29 -33.41
N GLU A 680 29.15 1.05 -32.11
CA GLU A 680 29.11 -0.30 -31.55
C GLU A 680 27.78 -1.00 -31.87
N LEU A 681 26.65 -0.29 -31.80
CA LEU A 681 25.34 -0.86 -32.14
C LEU A 681 25.20 -1.13 -33.64
N ASP A 682 25.70 -0.23 -34.49
CA ASP A 682 25.76 -0.46 -35.95
C ASP A 682 26.60 -1.72 -36.28
N ALA A 683 27.72 -1.90 -35.59
CA ALA A 683 28.61 -3.05 -35.81
C ALA A 683 27.96 -4.40 -35.44
N LEU A 684 26.97 -4.42 -34.54
CA LEU A 684 26.25 -5.64 -34.15
C LEU A 684 25.34 -6.18 -35.27
N LYS A 685 24.99 -5.35 -36.27
CA LYS A 685 24.08 -5.71 -37.36
C LYS A 685 22.80 -6.36 -36.82
N ILE A 686 22.15 -5.69 -35.85
CA ILE A 686 20.91 -6.16 -35.26
C ILE A 686 19.87 -6.28 -36.38
N HIS A 687 19.44 -7.51 -36.64
CA HIS A 687 18.41 -7.75 -37.65
C HIS A 687 17.05 -7.35 -37.07
N PRO A 688 16.21 -6.64 -37.86
CA PRO A 688 14.89 -6.26 -37.39
C PRO A 688 14.11 -7.48 -36.90
N VAL A 689 13.53 -7.38 -35.71
CA VAL A 689 12.76 -8.45 -35.06
C VAL A 689 11.49 -8.75 -35.87
N PHE A 690 11.00 -7.76 -36.61
CA PHE A 690 9.85 -7.88 -37.50
C PHE A 690 10.02 -6.99 -38.73
N SER A 691 9.36 -7.37 -39.83
CA SER A 691 9.35 -6.59 -41.09
C SER A 691 8.05 -5.81 -41.19
N LEU A 692 8.13 -4.48 -41.06
CA LEU A 692 6.99 -3.57 -41.17
C LEU A 692 6.86 -3.01 -42.59
N ARG A 693 5.61 -2.83 -43.03
CA ARG A 693 5.34 -2.24 -44.33
C ARG A 693 5.73 -0.77 -44.37
N LYS A 694 6.57 -0.43 -45.35
CA LYS A 694 7.00 0.95 -45.67
C LYS A 694 6.02 1.73 -46.55
N ALA A 695 5.33 1.02 -47.45
CA ALA A 695 4.46 1.64 -48.45
C ALA A 695 3.05 1.83 -47.92
N ALA A 696 2.54 3.07 -47.94
CA ALA A 696 1.16 3.39 -47.58
C ALA A 696 0.15 2.66 -48.47
N THR A 697 -1.00 2.27 -47.90
CA THR A 697 -2.07 1.61 -48.64
C THR A 697 -3.45 2.00 -48.10
N GLU A 698 -4.49 1.55 -48.79
CA GLU A 698 -5.86 1.64 -48.30
C GLU A 698 -6.19 0.36 -47.51
N ILE A 699 -6.58 0.51 -46.25
CA ILE A 699 -6.87 -0.57 -45.31
C ILE A 699 -8.28 -0.46 -44.75
N THR A 700 -8.86 -1.60 -44.45
CA THR A 700 -10.12 -1.74 -43.70
C THR A 700 -9.85 -1.85 -42.20
N GLU A 701 -10.89 -1.66 -41.39
CA GLU A 701 -10.80 -1.82 -39.94
C GLU A 701 -10.46 -3.27 -39.55
N GLU A 702 -10.97 -4.24 -40.29
CA GLU A 702 -10.67 -5.66 -40.14
C GLU A 702 -9.20 -5.97 -40.41
N GLN A 703 -8.62 -5.35 -41.44
CA GLN A 703 -7.19 -5.49 -41.74
C GLN A 703 -6.32 -4.83 -40.66
N ALA A 704 -6.72 -3.68 -40.13
CA ALA A 704 -6.03 -3.05 -39.00
C ALA A 704 -6.05 -3.96 -37.76
N LYS A 705 -7.21 -4.52 -37.39
CA LYS A 705 -7.35 -5.48 -36.27
C LYS A 705 -6.51 -6.73 -36.48
N ALA A 706 -6.49 -7.28 -37.69
CA ALA A 706 -5.68 -8.45 -38.02
C ALA A 706 -4.17 -8.17 -37.91
N MET A 707 -3.74 -6.98 -38.30
CA MET A 707 -2.35 -6.52 -38.19
C MET A 707 -1.89 -6.43 -36.73
N LEU A 708 -2.71 -5.81 -35.86
CA LEU A 708 -2.40 -5.70 -34.43
C LEU A 708 -2.16 -7.06 -33.78
N LYS A 709 -3.03 -8.04 -34.08
CA LYS A 709 -2.89 -9.42 -33.59
C LYS A 709 -1.69 -10.14 -34.19
N LYS A 710 -1.40 -9.92 -35.46
CA LYS A 710 -0.27 -10.56 -36.16
C LYS A 710 1.07 -10.17 -35.53
N TYR A 711 1.25 -8.90 -35.18
CA TYR A 711 2.50 -8.40 -34.58
C TYR A 711 2.45 -8.28 -33.06
N ASP A 712 1.34 -8.69 -32.44
CA ASP A 712 1.10 -8.59 -31.01
C ASP A 712 1.23 -7.17 -30.43
N PHE A 713 0.87 -6.16 -31.22
CA PHE A 713 0.94 -4.76 -30.81
C PHE A 713 -0.11 -4.44 -29.75
N ALA A 714 0.29 -3.73 -28.69
CA ALA A 714 -0.63 -3.26 -27.66
C ALA A 714 -1.67 -2.30 -28.26
N ASP A 715 -2.95 -2.55 -28.00
CA ASP A 715 -4.05 -1.65 -28.35
C ASP A 715 -5.21 -1.82 -27.36
N THR A 716 -5.57 -0.77 -26.63
CA THR A 716 -6.58 -0.82 -25.56
C THR A 716 -7.99 -1.16 -26.04
N SER A 717 -8.23 -1.12 -27.36
CA SER A 717 -9.53 -1.43 -27.96
C SER A 717 -9.54 -2.80 -28.61
N TYR A 718 -8.57 -3.09 -29.48
CA TYR A 718 -8.58 -4.25 -30.38
C TYR A 718 -7.59 -5.36 -30.01
N ASN A 719 -6.57 -5.07 -29.19
CA ASN A 719 -5.59 -6.05 -28.73
C ASN A 719 -5.08 -5.73 -27.31
N LYS A 720 -5.98 -5.84 -26.33
CA LYS A 720 -5.72 -5.46 -24.93
C LYS A 720 -4.62 -6.26 -24.25
N GLU A 721 -4.40 -7.49 -24.71
CA GLU A 721 -3.38 -8.42 -24.21
C GLU A 721 -2.09 -8.38 -25.04
N GLY A 722 -2.01 -7.48 -26.03
CA GLY A 722 -0.83 -7.34 -26.87
C GLY A 722 0.37 -6.88 -26.05
N ASN A 723 1.50 -7.58 -26.19
CA ASN A 723 2.72 -7.27 -25.44
C ASN A 723 3.43 -6.01 -25.98
N GLY A 724 3.26 -5.67 -27.25
CA GLY A 724 3.95 -4.54 -27.89
C GLY A 724 5.26 -4.97 -28.57
N CYS A 725 6.22 -4.05 -28.62
CA CYS A 725 7.46 -4.22 -29.39
C CYS A 725 8.71 -4.22 -28.50
N VAL A 726 9.68 -5.07 -28.84
CA VAL A 726 11.03 -5.00 -28.26
C VAL A 726 11.83 -3.97 -29.04
N HIS A 727 12.35 -2.95 -28.34
CA HIS A 727 13.08 -1.85 -28.95
C HIS A 727 14.53 -1.74 -28.48
N VAL A 728 15.35 -1.13 -29.34
CA VAL A 728 16.71 -0.67 -29.00
C VAL A 728 16.81 0.77 -29.45
N TYR A 729 16.32 1.69 -28.62
CA TYR A 729 16.26 3.11 -28.94
C TYR A 729 17.57 3.84 -28.62
N GLN A 730 18.09 4.59 -29.59
CA GLN A 730 19.26 5.44 -29.41
C GLN A 730 18.98 6.86 -29.92
N LEU A 731 19.21 7.86 -29.07
CA LEU A 731 19.18 9.26 -29.48
C LEU A 731 20.42 9.58 -30.30
N GLN A 732 20.22 10.22 -31.45
CA GLN A 732 21.28 10.67 -32.34
C GLN A 732 21.05 12.11 -32.79
N LYS A 733 22.07 12.72 -33.41
CA LYS A 733 22.03 14.07 -33.98
C LYS A 733 21.53 15.13 -32.97
N ASP A 734 22.18 15.19 -31.81
CA ASP A 734 21.84 16.11 -30.71
C ASP A 734 20.39 15.96 -30.21
N GLY A 735 19.90 14.72 -30.15
CA GLY A 735 18.55 14.40 -29.67
C GLY A 735 17.42 14.71 -30.64
N LYS A 736 17.72 15.03 -31.91
CA LYS A 736 16.71 15.33 -32.94
C LYS A 736 16.01 14.08 -33.48
N VAL A 737 16.69 12.94 -33.47
CA VAL A 737 16.19 11.68 -34.01
C VAL A 737 16.41 10.53 -33.03
N VAL A 738 15.53 9.54 -33.10
CA VAL A 738 15.63 8.27 -32.37
C VAL A 738 15.84 7.17 -33.41
N MET A 739 16.97 6.48 -33.34
CA MET A 739 17.21 5.27 -34.11
C MET A 739 16.71 4.07 -33.31
N ASP A 740 15.90 3.22 -33.93
CA ASP A 740 15.45 1.96 -33.35
C ASP A 740 16.08 0.79 -34.10
N TYR A 741 17.11 0.19 -33.52
CA TYR A 741 17.84 -0.91 -34.14
C TYR A 741 17.01 -2.21 -34.21
N ALA A 742 15.99 -2.36 -33.38
CA ALA A 742 15.15 -3.55 -33.40
C ALA A 742 14.14 -3.55 -34.56
N THR A 743 13.82 -2.37 -35.12
CA THR A 743 12.89 -2.23 -36.25
C THR A 743 13.57 -1.73 -37.52
N GLY A 744 14.79 -1.21 -37.42
CA GLY A 744 15.49 -0.56 -38.54
C GLY A 744 14.87 0.78 -38.93
N LEU A 745 14.07 1.38 -38.03
CA LEU A 745 13.40 2.65 -38.27
C LEU A 745 14.11 3.79 -37.55
N MET A 746 14.13 4.95 -38.20
CA MET A 746 14.60 6.19 -37.61
C MET A 746 13.44 7.17 -37.54
N TRP A 747 13.22 7.72 -36.36
CA TRP A 747 12.08 8.55 -36.02
C TRP A 747 12.52 9.96 -35.67
N GLN A 748 11.67 10.93 -35.99
CA GLN A 748 11.80 12.26 -35.42
C GLN A 748 11.44 12.23 -33.93
N GLN A 749 12.33 12.73 -33.06
CA GLN A 749 12.16 12.65 -31.60
C GLN A 749 11.00 13.52 -31.10
N SER A 750 10.84 14.75 -31.62
CA SER A 750 9.83 15.69 -31.12
C SER A 750 8.65 15.91 -32.07
N GLY A 751 8.69 15.39 -33.29
CA GLY A 751 7.63 15.58 -34.28
C GLY A 751 7.32 17.04 -34.66
N SER A 752 6.09 17.28 -35.15
CA SER A 752 5.59 18.60 -35.49
C SER A 752 5.24 19.44 -34.25
N ARG A 753 5.60 20.73 -34.28
CA ARG A 753 5.30 21.66 -33.17
C ARG A 753 3.81 22.01 -33.04
N GLN A 754 3.08 21.96 -34.15
CA GLN A 754 1.65 22.24 -34.21
C GLN A 754 0.94 21.00 -34.76
N SER A 755 -0.28 20.77 -34.28
CA SER A 755 -1.22 19.84 -34.88
C SER A 755 -1.84 20.45 -36.13
N GLY A 756 -2.34 19.61 -37.03
CA GLY A 756 -3.00 20.08 -38.24
C GLY A 756 -3.71 18.98 -39.02
N ASN A 757 -4.41 19.40 -40.06
CA ASN A 757 -5.07 18.50 -40.99
C ASN A 757 -4.08 17.70 -41.83
N TYR A 758 -4.58 16.69 -42.55
CA TYR A 758 -3.73 15.77 -43.31
C TYR A 758 -2.89 16.45 -44.40
N GLN A 759 -3.42 17.53 -45.01
CA GLN A 759 -2.67 18.30 -46.01
C GLN A 759 -1.52 19.11 -45.37
N GLN A 760 -1.74 19.67 -44.18
CA GLN A 760 -0.69 20.31 -43.39
C GLN A 760 0.37 19.28 -42.97
N ALA A 761 -0.04 18.06 -42.58
CA ALA A 761 0.88 16.97 -42.28
C ALA A 761 1.79 16.60 -43.47
N GLN A 762 1.23 16.50 -44.68
CA GLN A 762 2.02 16.27 -45.90
C GLN A 762 2.97 17.44 -46.21
N THR A 763 2.52 18.67 -45.95
CA THR A 763 3.34 19.88 -46.16
C THR A 763 4.52 19.91 -45.19
N TYR A 764 4.30 19.51 -43.94
CA TYR A 764 5.34 19.36 -42.93
C TYR A 764 6.41 18.35 -43.37
N ILE A 765 6.01 17.17 -43.87
CA ILE A 765 6.95 16.16 -44.41
C ILE A 765 7.77 16.73 -45.58
N ARG A 766 7.12 17.42 -46.53
CA ARG A 766 7.84 18.08 -47.65
C ARG A 766 8.85 19.11 -47.16
N GLN A 767 8.52 19.86 -46.12
CA GLN A 767 9.42 20.85 -45.53
C GLN A 767 10.61 20.18 -44.83
N LEU A 768 10.40 19.09 -44.08
CA LEU A 768 11.50 18.32 -43.48
C LEU A 768 12.48 17.85 -44.53
N ASN A 769 11.97 17.33 -45.65
CA ASN A 769 12.81 16.83 -46.73
C ASN A 769 13.54 17.94 -47.49
N TYR A 770 12.87 19.06 -47.74
CA TYR A 770 13.48 20.23 -48.36
C TYR A 770 14.60 20.83 -47.50
N THR A 771 14.39 20.91 -46.19
CA THR A 771 15.35 21.47 -45.23
C THR A 771 16.44 20.47 -44.82
N LYS A 772 16.38 19.23 -45.31
CA LYS A 772 17.26 18.12 -44.92
C LYS A 772 17.35 17.95 -43.40
N PHE A 773 16.20 17.86 -42.73
CA PHE A 773 16.16 17.75 -41.28
C PHE A 773 17.04 16.58 -40.77
N ALA A 774 17.91 16.88 -39.79
CA ALA A 774 18.93 15.98 -39.26
C ALA A 774 19.89 15.38 -40.33
N GLY A 775 19.99 16.01 -41.50
CA GLY A 775 20.82 15.57 -42.63
C GLY A 775 20.09 14.70 -43.67
N TYR A 776 18.80 14.38 -43.46
CA TYR A 776 18.05 13.43 -44.27
C TYR A 776 16.90 14.10 -45.06
N ASN A 777 16.57 13.55 -46.23
CA ASN A 777 15.57 14.10 -47.16
C ASN A 777 14.51 13.09 -47.64
N ASP A 778 14.40 11.96 -46.94
CA ASP A 778 13.53 10.82 -47.24
C ASP A 778 12.51 10.55 -46.10
N TRP A 779 12.22 11.57 -45.28
CA TRP A 779 11.19 11.52 -44.24
C TRP A 779 9.80 11.32 -44.84
N ARG A 780 8.95 10.58 -44.12
CA ARG A 780 7.56 10.31 -44.51
C ARG A 780 6.65 10.16 -43.29
N LEU A 781 5.35 10.14 -43.53
CA LEU A 781 4.38 9.67 -42.54
C LEU A 781 4.58 8.16 -42.30
N PRO A 782 4.41 7.68 -41.06
CA PRO A 782 4.48 6.26 -40.75
C PRO A 782 3.26 5.52 -41.29
N THR A 783 3.41 4.26 -41.68
CA THR A 783 2.24 3.39 -41.86
C THR A 783 1.58 3.10 -40.51
N LEU A 784 0.36 2.54 -40.50
CA LEU A 784 -0.28 2.17 -39.24
C LEU A 784 0.55 1.15 -38.46
N GLU A 785 1.21 0.22 -39.16
CA GLU A 785 2.14 -0.75 -38.59
C GLU A 785 3.30 -0.07 -37.85
N GLU A 786 3.97 0.88 -38.50
CA GLU A 786 5.10 1.60 -37.90
C GLU A 786 4.65 2.52 -36.77
N ALA A 787 3.50 3.18 -36.89
CA ALA A 787 2.99 4.03 -35.82
C ALA A 787 2.60 3.23 -34.58
N MET A 788 1.99 2.06 -34.77
CA MET A 788 1.62 1.15 -33.67
C MET A 788 2.83 0.45 -33.07
N SER A 789 3.95 0.31 -33.79
CA SER A 789 5.16 -0.25 -33.19
C SER A 789 5.74 0.63 -32.08
N LEU A 790 5.39 1.93 -32.00
CA LEU A 790 5.78 2.83 -30.91
C LEU A 790 4.90 2.69 -29.65
N MET A 791 3.85 1.88 -29.70
CA MET A 791 2.89 1.75 -28.61
C MET A 791 3.46 0.88 -27.49
N GLU A 792 3.53 1.44 -26.29
CA GLU A 792 3.88 0.70 -25.08
C GLU A 792 2.65 0.00 -24.48
N GLN A 793 2.86 -1.10 -23.76
CA GLN A 793 1.79 -1.84 -23.10
C GLN A 793 1.21 -1.10 -21.89
N GLU A 794 2.09 -0.45 -21.12
CA GLU A 794 1.73 0.34 -19.94
C GLU A 794 2.01 1.82 -20.20
N THR A 795 1.26 2.67 -19.52
CA THR A 795 1.49 4.11 -19.62
C THR A 795 2.82 4.49 -18.97
N MET A 796 3.66 5.18 -19.70
CA MET A 796 4.87 5.80 -19.22
C MET A 796 4.56 7.22 -18.73
N LYS A 797 5.20 7.66 -17.64
CA LYS A 797 5.03 9.03 -17.13
C LYS A 797 5.82 10.01 -17.99
N GLY A 798 5.14 11.04 -18.49
CA GLY A 798 5.77 12.17 -19.18
C GLY A 798 5.51 13.49 -18.45
N THR A 799 6.54 14.30 -18.28
CA THR A 799 6.45 15.63 -17.66
C THR A 799 6.09 16.68 -18.72
N TYR A 800 5.07 17.52 -18.48
CA TYR A 800 4.65 18.56 -19.44
C TYR A 800 4.25 19.89 -18.77
N TYR A 801 4.38 20.99 -19.53
CA TYR A 801 3.91 22.33 -19.18
C TYR A 801 2.53 22.60 -19.79
N VAL A 802 1.47 22.55 -18.99
CA VAL A 802 0.15 22.98 -19.48
C VAL A 802 0.16 24.51 -19.63
N GLY A 803 -0.17 25.00 -20.83
CA GLY A 803 -0.21 26.43 -21.11
C GLY A 803 -1.41 27.14 -20.48
N TYR A 804 -1.19 28.40 -20.08
CA TYR A 804 -2.07 29.45 -19.50
C TYR A 804 -3.60 29.16 -19.43
N PRO A 805 -4.29 29.48 -18.31
CA PRO A 805 -3.88 30.46 -17.28
C PRO A 805 -3.24 29.91 -16.01
N PHE A 806 -2.92 28.61 -15.94
CA PHE A 806 -2.21 28.04 -14.80
C PHE A 806 -0.98 27.28 -15.30
N TYR A 807 0.21 27.74 -14.89
CA TYR A 807 1.47 27.03 -15.09
C TYR A 807 1.56 25.85 -14.11
N GLU A 808 0.72 24.83 -14.32
CA GLU A 808 0.83 23.55 -13.61
C GLU A 808 1.65 22.57 -14.44
N ILE A 809 2.63 21.93 -13.78
CA ILE A 809 3.31 20.75 -14.29
C ILE A 809 2.33 19.59 -14.11
N ALA A 810 1.68 19.16 -15.20
CA ALA A 810 0.85 17.97 -15.17
C ALA A 810 1.69 16.78 -15.64
N ILE A 811 1.83 15.77 -14.79
CA ILE A 811 2.36 14.47 -15.18
C ILE A 811 1.24 13.77 -15.95
N VAL A 812 1.41 13.58 -17.25
CA VAL A 812 0.45 12.85 -18.08
C VAL A 812 1.04 11.48 -18.38
N SER A 813 0.24 10.44 -18.14
CA SER A 813 0.64 9.06 -18.42
C SER A 813 0.20 8.71 -19.84
N ILE A 814 1.14 8.31 -20.71
CA ILE A 814 0.90 8.00 -22.13
C ILE A 814 1.63 6.73 -22.55
N TYR A 815 1.11 6.02 -23.55
CA TYR A 815 1.61 4.73 -24.03
C TYR A 815 2.75 4.86 -25.07
N ILE A 816 3.81 5.60 -24.74
CA ILE A 816 5.01 5.73 -25.60
C ILE A 816 6.27 5.87 -24.75
N ASP A 817 7.40 5.32 -25.22
CA ASP A 817 8.69 5.41 -24.53
C ASP A 817 9.13 6.87 -24.29
N PRO A 818 9.62 7.23 -23.08
CA PRO A 818 10.07 8.59 -22.73
C PRO A 818 11.22 9.14 -23.59
N VAL A 819 11.90 8.32 -24.40
CA VAL A 819 12.87 8.79 -25.40
C VAL A 819 12.22 9.74 -26.41
N PHE A 820 10.90 9.64 -26.61
CA PHE A 820 10.12 10.51 -27.49
C PHE A 820 9.47 11.67 -26.73
N ASP A 821 9.30 12.82 -27.41
CA ASP A 821 8.57 13.96 -26.82
C ASP A 821 7.10 13.58 -26.58
N ALA A 822 6.70 13.62 -25.31
CA ALA A 822 5.37 13.32 -24.81
C ALA A 822 4.28 14.32 -25.27
N LYS A 823 4.66 15.45 -25.88
CA LYS A 823 3.71 16.44 -26.44
C LYS A 823 2.83 15.87 -27.54
N LEU A 824 3.31 14.89 -28.29
CA LEU A 824 2.58 14.32 -29.41
C LEU A 824 1.64 13.23 -28.91
N ARG A 825 0.43 13.66 -28.56
CA ARG A 825 -0.66 12.82 -28.05
C ARG A 825 -1.29 11.95 -29.14
N TRP A 826 -1.32 12.46 -30.36
CA TRP A 826 -1.92 11.81 -31.52
C TRP A 826 -1.10 12.07 -32.77
N ILE A 827 -0.93 11.05 -33.60
CA ILE A 827 -0.18 11.17 -34.85
C ILE A 827 -0.97 10.63 -36.03
N TRP A 828 -0.83 11.33 -37.17
CA TRP A 828 -1.30 10.83 -38.46
C TRP A 828 -0.48 9.64 -38.93
N THR A 829 -1.16 8.70 -39.60
CA THR A 829 -0.52 7.62 -40.37
C THR A 829 -0.73 7.85 -41.86
N ALA A 830 0.11 7.24 -42.69
CA ALA A 830 0.04 7.33 -44.13
C ALA A 830 -1.10 6.49 -44.74
N ASP A 831 -1.59 5.49 -44.00
CA ASP A 831 -2.63 4.58 -44.45
C ASP A 831 -4.01 5.24 -44.46
N ARG A 832 -4.83 4.86 -45.45
CA ARG A 832 -6.16 5.42 -45.67
C ARG A 832 -7.24 4.37 -45.45
N TYR A 833 -8.42 4.82 -45.06
CA TYR A 833 -9.63 3.98 -44.98
C TYR A 833 -10.63 4.32 -46.08
N SER A 834 -10.52 5.52 -46.64
CA SER A 834 -11.26 5.98 -47.81
C SER A 834 -10.57 7.19 -48.43
N ALA A 835 -11.16 7.76 -49.48
CA ALA A 835 -10.66 9.00 -50.10
C ALA A 835 -10.58 10.20 -49.14
N MET A 836 -11.35 10.20 -48.04
CA MET A 836 -11.42 11.32 -47.09
C MET A 836 -10.98 10.96 -45.67
N ILE A 837 -10.63 9.69 -45.42
CA ILE A 837 -10.32 9.18 -44.07
C ILE A 837 -8.91 8.58 -44.05
N ALA A 838 -8.10 9.03 -43.10
CA ALA A 838 -6.75 8.49 -42.84
C ALA A 838 -6.69 7.84 -41.44
N GLY A 839 -5.77 6.91 -41.27
CA GLY A 839 -5.49 6.30 -39.97
C GLY A 839 -4.75 7.26 -39.05
N HIS A 840 -4.94 7.10 -37.74
CA HIS A 840 -4.18 7.79 -36.71
C HIS A 840 -3.88 6.84 -35.54
N VAL A 841 -2.92 7.22 -34.69
CA VAL A 841 -2.60 6.54 -33.44
C VAL A 841 -2.69 7.54 -32.29
N THR A 842 -3.29 7.13 -31.18
CA THR A 842 -3.35 7.90 -29.94
C THR A 842 -2.55 7.24 -28.83
N PHE A 843 -1.56 7.96 -28.31
CA PHE A 843 -0.76 7.51 -27.17
C PHE A 843 -1.39 7.88 -25.82
N VAL A 844 -2.42 8.74 -25.81
CA VAL A 844 -3.15 9.06 -24.57
C VAL A 844 -4.06 7.90 -24.18
N ASN A 845 -4.76 7.34 -25.17
CA ASN A 845 -5.70 6.23 -24.94
C ASN A 845 -5.14 4.87 -25.38
N GLY A 846 -3.91 4.83 -25.89
CA GLY A 846 -3.21 3.60 -26.26
C GLY A 846 -3.89 2.81 -27.37
N ARG A 847 -4.40 3.47 -28.42
CA ARG A 847 -5.14 2.78 -29.49
C ARG A 847 -4.91 3.37 -30.88
N SER A 848 -5.18 2.54 -31.88
CA SER A 848 -5.33 2.93 -33.28
C SER A 848 -6.75 3.46 -33.57
N GLY A 849 -6.87 4.25 -34.63
CA GLY A 849 -8.15 4.75 -35.10
C GLY A 849 -8.07 5.32 -36.51
N ASN A 850 -9.18 5.91 -36.96
CA ASN A 850 -9.25 6.64 -38.22
C ASN A 850 -10.00 7.96 -38.01
N ALA A 851 -9.70 8.95 -38.86
CA ALA A 851 -10.26 10.29 -38.77
C ALA A 851 -10.42 10.92 -40.16
N LEU A 852 -11.38 11.85 -40.28
CA LEU A 852 -11.52 12.68 -41.47
C LEU A 852 -10.26 13.53 -41.67
N MET A 853 -9.79 13.63 -42.91
CA MET A 853 -8.52 14.29 -43.24
C MET A 853 -8.50 15.80 -42.96
N ASP A 854 -9.64 16.43 -42.68
CA ASP A 854 -9.79 17.86 -42.35
C ASP A 854 -9.62 18.16 -40.85
N VAL A 855 -9.54 17.13 -39.99
CA VAL A 855 -9.35 17.27 -38.54
C VAL A 855 -8.00 17.89 -38.20
N GLU A 856 -7.98 18.94 -37.37
CA GLU A 856 -6.78 19.77 -37.13
C GLU A 856 -6.00 19.48 -35.83
N HIS A 857 -6.41 18.49 -35.02
CA HIS A 857 -5.79 18.21 -33.72
C HIS A 857 -4.79 17.03 -33.73
N LEU A 858 -4.41 16.53 -34.90
CA LEU A 858 -3.46 15.43 -35.08
C LEU A 858 -2.08 15.95 -35.50
N SER A 859 -1.02 15.41 -34.92
CA SER A 859 0.37 15.84 -35.19
C SER A 859 1.09 14.90 -36.15
N VAL A 860 2.35 15.22 -36.49
CA VAL A 860 3.21 14.37 -37.32
C VAL A 860 4.44 13.94 -36.53
N ARG A 861 4.67 12.64 -36.47
CA ARG A 861 5.97 12.06 -36.11
C ARG A 861 6.54 11.40 -37.36
N ALA A 862 7.51 12.06 -37.99
CA ALA A 862 8.08 11.55 -39.23
C ALA A 862 8.95 10.32 -38.98
N VAL A 863 8.94 9.38 -39.93
CA VAL A 863 9.76 8.17 -39.92
C VAL A 863 10.54 8.05 -41.23
N ARG A 864 11.69 7.38 -41.17
CA ARG A 864 12.46 6.92 -42.33
C ARG A 864 13.05 5.54 -42.04
N SER A 865 13.46 4.83 -43.09
CA SER A 865 14.21 3.59 -42.95
C SER A 865 15.68 3.92 -42.71
N HIS A 866 16.34 3.17 -41.85
CA HIS A 866 17.79 3.26 -41.70
C HIS A 866 18.47 2.19 -42.56
N ASP A 867 19.08 2.62 -43.65
CA ASP A 867 19.83 1.76 -44.54
C ASP A 867 21.24 1.49 -43.97
N SER A 868 21.35 0.73 -42.87
CA SER A 868 22.62 0.09 -42.49
C SER A 868 22.78 -1.29 -43.15
N VAL A 869 21.79 -1.75 -43.91
CA VAL A 869 21.90 -2.92 -44.78
C VAL A 869 22.19 -2.45 -46.20
N GLY A 870 23.46 -2.17 -46.46
CA GLY A 870 23.97 -2.24 -47.82
C GLY A 870 23.75 -3.65 -48.35
N THR A 871 22.75 -3.82 -49.19
CA THR A 871 22.74 -4.89 -50.19
C THR A 871 23.93 -4.63 -51.11
N GLY A 872 25.01 -5.37 -50.86
CA GLY A 872 26.18 -5.51 -51.72
C GLY A 872 26.54 -6.98 -51.80
#